data_AF-A0AAD7TRN2-F1
#
_entry.id   AF-A0AAD7TRN2-F1
#
_cell.length_a   1.000
_cell.length_b   1.000
_cell.length_c   1.000
_cell.angle_alpha   90.00
_cell.angle_beta   90.00
_cell.angle_gamma   90.00
#
_symmetry.space_group_name_H-M   'P 1'
#
loop_
_entity.id
_entity.type
_entity.pdbx_description
1 polymer ?
#
loop_
_entity_poly.entity_id
_entity_poly.type
_entity_poly.pdbx_seq_one_letter_code
_entity_poly.pdbx_strand_id
1 'polypeptide(L)'
;MRTESTTQSLSSDYLPGRQVNGRPSGSSSAPTVVSGTSRAMPARHQSHRRYETKLFISYLAFTEGPQYAVKIVAPEYPEADMYEELLEDRNPRNPTLPVEVLDKETRPILLMPCVSDTYDLELRQWSKSKYLQLFLQIVQAVEYLHDRNVVHGDICTGNIVVITERDAQLHKQLTAGKIYFIDFETSRRLSLPPGKQHALPLPEAQYRRRLKDLTPFDPYSWDVYCLGRLFGYLSFESVYQRRKVPWIVHSYHRWLLGDEKGRHPYGKQGSSSRQIRYVSQPRSHQLNSDYGLHAGNKTTQLTQSLPGRARDSASATNTFDAIMSDDDYVLSSRPPRWLINHQELHRRGISITDLVKPRCLYRTSPFSEGTQYAVKILAEGFPEAEMYEELLQDRDPRNHILPVELLDAETRPILLMPWLSEFYVLQLYKWRTSDFLKLFLQIVEGVEYLHDHNITHGDICHGNVVAATERDVHGHPEIQPGRVYIIDLETVRRIPAPPGVQLALPLPEAQFRPPIKDMSQLDPYSWDVYCLGRLFGMCTGDERSPYSYTHIIDGLLATSGDARVMADEPVTADTLLQVPRWLQTHPELLRRGIVLTDCLKPSYVYSTTWMEQPSYAVKILDSDNEEAAICERLNRESDPRNHTVPCETIGPDPEGRSVLFMPCLSPVYNILEGVEYMHSLKIAHLDLSIDNIIWATEREAKAHSHVLADRLYIIDFHTSRQLTSGPGYQRSIVLPRAQIRHPPKMETLDPYSWDVYCLGKVLELLAQTVYWKRKRLPWIGEGRELAGSSEEGKAN
;
A
#
# COMPACT_ATOMS: atom_id res chain seq x y z
N MET A 1 -51.81 20.58 19.13
CA MET A 1 -52.27 21.96 19.45
C MET A 1 -51.15 22.93 19.09
N ARG A 2 -51.45 24.21 18.83
CA ARG A 2 -50.42 25.25 18.60
C ARG A 2 -49.93 25.85 19.92
N THR A 3 -48.70 26.33 19.96
CA THR A 3 -48.38 27.75 20.25
C THR A 3 -46.93 28.07 19.89
N GLU A 4 -46.64 29.35 19.68
CA GLU A 4 -45.37 29.88 19.16
C GLU A 4 -44.88 31.05 20.04
N SER A 5 -43.74 31.65 19.68
CA SER A 5 -43.16 32.88 20.25
C SER A 5 -42.45 32.71 21.61
N THR A 6 -41.58 33.62 22.04
CA THR A 6 -41.37 35.00 21.56
C THR A 6 -39.88 35.37 21.41
N THR A 7 -39.58 36.25 20.46
CA THR A 7 -38.28 36.91 20.28
C THR A 7 -38.21 38.22 21.08
N GLN A 8 -37.00 38.63 21.45
CA GLN A 8 -36.69 40.03 21.76
C GLN A 8 -35.37 40.45 21.11
N SER A 9 -35.28 41.72 20.76
CA SER A 9 -34.14 42.36 20.11
C SER A 9 -33.75 43.64 20.85
N LEU A 10 -32.51 44.10 20.67
CA LEU A 10 -32.05 45.41 21.11
C LEU A 10 -31.25 46.09 19.99
N SER A 11 -31.49 47.39 19.85
CA SER A 11 -30.80 48.37 18.99
C SER A 11 -30.16 49.44 19.89
N SER A 12 -29.38 50.45 19.45
CA SER A 12 -28.80 50.83 18.14
C SER A 12 -27.32 51.32 18.39
N ASP A 13 -26.62 52.29 17.79
CA ASP A 13 -26.89 53.33 16.77
C ASP A 13 -25.57 54.00 16.26
N TYR A 14 -25.70 55.08 15.47
CA TYR A 14 -24.74 56.18 15.21
C TYR A 14 -23.44 55.95 14.39
N LEU A 15 -23.62 56.03 13.05
CA LEU A 15 -23.15 57.07 12.08
C LEU A 15 -22.12 58.15 12.52
N PRO A 16 -21.49 58.95 11.60
CA PRO A 16 -21.53 58.99 10.10
C PRO A 16 -20.10 58.92 9.45
N GLY A 17 -19.84 59.06 8.12
CA GLY A 17 -20.66 59.20 6.90
C GLY A 17 -20.06 60.19 5.87
N ARG A 18 -20.24 59.98 4.55
CA ARG A 18 -19.96 60.99 3.47
C ARG A 18 -20.72 60.70 2.16
N GLN A 19 -21.06 61.74 1.40
CA GLN A 19 -21.76 61.70 0.09
C GLN A 19 -20.88 62.25 -1.05
N VAL A 20 -21.24 61.99 -2.33
CA VAL A 20 -21.81 63.00 -3.29
C VAL A 20 -21.89 62.46 -4.75
N ASN A 21 -23.12 62.40 -5.27
CA ASN A 21 -23.67 62.60 -6.63
C ASN A 21 -22.90 62.26 -7.95
N GLY A 22 -23.62 61.62 -8.90
CA GLY A 22 -23.36 61.63 -10.36
C GLY A 22 -24.51 60.99 -11.19
N ARG A 23 -25.08 61.71 -12.16
CA ARG A 23 -26.27 61.36 -13.00
C ARG A 23 -26.31 62.31 -14.25
N PRO A 24 -27.14 62.12 -15.30
CA PRO A 24 -27.36 60.94 -16.16
C PRO A 24 -27.52 61.29 -17.69
N SER A 25 -27.60 60.28 -18.57
CA SER A 25 -28.36 60.27 -19.87
C SER A 25 -28.19 58.86 -20.51
N GLY A 26 -29.13 58.25 -21.24
CA GLY A 26 -29.64 58.60 -22.59
C GLY A 26 -28.91 57.72 -23.63
N SER A 27 -29.52 57.08 -24.64
CA SER A 27 -30.91 57.04 -25.15
C SER A 27 -31.21 55.72 -25.87
N SER A 28 -32.48 55.46 -26.24
CA SER A 28 -32.94 54.23 -26.91
C SER A 28 -32.81 54.23 -28.45
N SER A 29 -32.49 53.07 -29.05
CA SER A 29 -32.83 52.75 -30.45
C SER A 29 -32.86 51.24 -30.69
N ALA A 30 -33.91 50.71 -31.33
CA ALA A 30 -34.02 49.31 -31.73
C ALA A 30 -33.75 49.12 -33.24
N PRO A 31 -33.21 47.97 -33.68
CA PRO A 31 -33.06 47.65 -35.11
C PRO A 31 -34.05 46.59 -35.62
N THR A 32 -34.93 47.02 -36.51
CA THR A 32 -35.31 46.42 -37.81
C THR A 32 -35.06 44.93 -38.06
N VAL A 33 -36.13 44.20 -38.43
CA VAL A 33 -36.08 42.87 -39.04
C VAL A 33 -35.57 42.94 -40.49
N VAL A 34 -34.62 42.08 -40.86
CA VAL A 34 -34.27 41.79 -42.26
C VAL A 34 -34.18 40.28 -42.47
N SER A 35 -34.86 39.76 -43.49
CA SER A 35 -34.87 38.34 -43.86
C SER A 35 -33.64 37.97 -44.70
N GLY A 36 -32.89 36.94 -44.30
CA GLY A 36 -31.78 36.37 -45.08
C GLY A 36 -31.83 34.84 -45.10
N THR A 37 -31.91 34.26 -46.29
CA THR A 37 -31.98 32.80 -46.50
C THR A 37 -30.61 32.21 -46.84
N SER A 38 -30.14 31.23 -46.07
CA SER A 38 -29.16 30.26 -46.59
C SER A 38 -29.06 28.95 -45.79
N ARG A 39 -28.90 27.85 -46.54
CA ARG A 39 -28.32 26.54 -46.19
C ARG A 39 -28.41 26.05 -44.73
N ALA A 40 -29.24 25.03 -44.53
CA ALA A 40 -29.04 24.06 -43.44
C ALA A 40 -27.72 23.29 -43.64
N MET A 41 -26.95 23.13 -42.56
CA MET A 41 -25.91 22.11 -42.42
C MET A 41 -26.51 20.86 -41.75
N PRO A 42 -26.09 19.63 -42.11
CA PRO A 42 -26.60 18.41 -41.48
C PRO A 42 -26.16 18.32 -40.01
N ALA A 43 -27.07 17.85 -39.14
CA ALA A 43 -26.78 17.68 -37.73
C ALA A 43 -25.69 16.61 -37.53
N ARG A 44 -24.56 17.00 -36.91
CA ARG A 44 -23.61 16.03 -36.38
C ARG A 44 -24.27 15.26 -35.24
N HIS A 45 -24.48 13.95 -35.40
CA HIS A 45 -24.82 13.08 -34.28
C HIS A 45 -23.73 13.21 -33.20
N GLN A 46 -24.09 13.78 -32.06
CA GLN A 46 -23.30 13.60 -30.85
C GLN A 46 -23.43 12.14 -30.44
N SER A 47 -22.36 11.37 -30.56
CA SER A 47 -22.28 10.05 -29.96
C SER A 47 -22.32 10.22 -28.44
N HIS A 48 -23.46 9.90 -27.83
CA HIS A 48 -23.60 9.91 -26.38
C HIS A 48 -22.49 9.05 -25.77
N ARG A 49 -21.74 9.63 -24.83
CA ARG A 49 -20.80 8.85 -24.01
C ARG A 49 -21.62 7.81 -23.26
N ARG A 50 -21.25 6.53 -23.38
CA ARG A 50 -21.77 5.49 -22.49
C ARG A 50 -21.36 5.85 -21.06
N TYR A 51 -22.33 5.91 -20.17
CA TYR A 51 -22.06 5.91 -18.73
C TYR A 51 -21.84 4.45 -18.33
N GLU A 52 -20.68 4.12 -17.77
CA GLU A 52 -20.44 2.83 -17.14
C GLU A 52 -21.20 2.81 -15.81
N THR A 53 -22.14 1.88 -15.63
CA THR A 53 -22.91 1.77 -14.39
C THR A 53 -22.10 1.10 -13.29
N LYS A 54 -21.24 1.87 -12.62
CA LYS A 54 -20.46 1.41 -11.47
C LYS A 54 -21.29 1.51 -10.19
N LEU A 55 -21.23 0.45 -9.37
CA LEU A 55 -21.92 0.36 -8.08
C LEU A 55 -21.37 1.43 -7.11
N PHE A 56 -22.09 2.52 -6.94
CA PHE A 56 -21.69 3.62 -6.06
C PHE A 56 -22.11 3.34 -4.61
N ILE A 57 -21.25 2.64 -3.86
CA ILE A 57 -21.37 2.52 -2.40
C ILE A 57 -20.94 3.85 -1.78
N SER A 58 -21.90 4.76 -1.55
CA SER A 58 -21.65 5.99 -0.80
C SER A 58 -21.79 5.72 0.70
N TYR A 59 -20.73 5.96 1.46
CA TYR A 59 -20.70 5.86 2.93
C TYR A 59 -21.54 6.98 3.56
N LEU A 60 -22.86 6.80 3.60
CA LEU A 60 -23.76 7.62 4.40
C LEU A 60 -23.63 7.24 5.88
N ALA A 61 -23.78 8.23 6.76
CA ALA A 61 -23.53 8.09 8.20
C ALA A 61 -24.41 7.00 8.84
N PHE A 62 -23.88 6.40 9.92
CA PHE A 62 -24.48 5.27 10.65
C PHE A 62 -25.98 5.48 10.96
N THR A 63 -26.82 4.74 10.23
CA THR A 63 -28.23 4.53 10.56
C THR A 63 -28.40 3.15 11.18
N GLU A 64 -29.22 3.02 12.22
CA GLU A 64 -29.44 1.75 12.95
C GLU A 64 -30.31 0.72 12.19
N GLY A 65 -30.72 1.03 10.96
CA GLY A 65 -31.56 0.16 10.13
C GLY A 65 -30.78 -0.66 9.09
N PRO A 66 -31.41 -1.68 8.49
CA PRO A 66 -30.87 -2.41 7.33
C PRO A 66 -30.60 -1.44 6.18
N GLN A 67 -29.39 -1.52 5.60
CA GLN A 67 -28.96 -0.66 4.50
C GLN A 67 -29.03 -1.44 3.18
N TYR A 68 -29.30 -0.77 2.06
CA TYR A 68 -29.49 -1.44 0.78
C TYR A 68 -28.63 -0.78 -0.31
N ALA A 69 -27.95 -1.62 -1.09
CA ALA A 69 -27.28 -1.25 -2.32
C ALA A 69 -28.28 -1.34 -3.49
N VAL A 70 -28.10 -0.45 -4.47
CA VAL A 70 -28.98 -0.35 -5.65
C VAL A 70 -28.14 -0.43 -6.91
N LYS A 71 -28.28 -1.50 -7.70
CA LYS A 71 -27.70 -1.60 -9.06
C LYS A 71 -28.81 -1.39 -10.08
N ILE A 72 -28.63 -0.45 -11.01
CA ILE A 72 -29.51 -0.30 -12.18
C ILE A 72 -28.90 -1.12 -13.31
N VAL A 73 -29.63 -2.13 -13.79
CA VAL A 73 -29.22 -3.00 -14.88
C VAL A 73 -29.77 -2.43 -16.19
N ALA A 74 -28.97 -2.48 -17.25
CA ALA A 74 -29.46 -2.14 -18.59
C ALA A 74 -30.24 -3.33 -19.17
N PRO A 75 -31.44 -3.14 -19.74
CA PRO A 75 -32.39 -4.22 -20.05
C PRO A 75 -31.90 -5.22 -21.11
N GLU A 76 -30.80 -4.94 -21.80
CA GLU A 76 -30.12 -5.88 -22.71
C GLU A 76 -29.22 -6.91 -22.01
N TYR A 77 -29.00 -6.82 -20.68
CA TYR A 77 -28.20 -7.77 -19.91
C TYR A 77 -29.09 -8.78 -19.16
N PRO A 78 -28.71 -10.08 -19.13
CA PRO A 78 -29.49 -11.14 -18.48
C PRO A 78 -29.39 -11.12 -16.94
N GLU A 79 -28.72 -10.14 -16.34
CA GLU A 79 -28.41 -10.14 -14.91
C GLU A 79 -29.67 -10.22 -14.04
N ALA A 80 -30.72 -9.45 -14.36
CA ALA A 80 -31.98 -9.49 -13.62
C ALA A 80 -32.65 -10.87 -13.70
N ASP A 81 -32.75 -11.44 -14.91
CA ASP A 81 -33.29 -12.79 -15.13
C ASP A 81 -32.50 -13.86 -14.36
N MET A 82 -31.16 -13.72 -14.30
CA MET A 82 -30.28 -14.63 -13.54
C MET A 82 -30.54 -14.54 -12.03
N TYR A 83 -30.75 -13.34 -11.47
CA TYR A 83 -31.13 -13.23 -10.05
C TYR A 83 -32.49 -13.86 -9.78
N GLU A 84 -33.50 -13.60 -10.62
CA GLU A 84 -34.84 -14.18 -10.41
C GLU A 84 -34.82 -15.71 -10.48
N GLU A 85 -34.27 -16.29 -11.56
CA GLU A 85 -34.20 -17.74 -11.70
C GLU A 85 -33.36 -18.39 -10.59
N LEU A 86 -32.20 -17.82 -10.26
CA LEU A 86 -31.37 -18.42 -9.23
C LEU A 86 -32.00 -18.30 -7.84
N LEU A 87 -32.79 -17.26 -7.54
CA LEU A 87 -33.46 -17.10 -6.24
C LEU A 87 -34.75 -17.93 -6.09
N GLU A 88 -35.34 -18.45 -7.17
CA GLU A 88 -36.38 -19.49 -7.07
C GLU A 88 -35.84 -20.82 -6.49
N ASP A 89 -34.56 -21.15 -6.73
CA ASP A 89 -33.94 -22.38 -6.23
C ASP A 89 -33.52 -22.26 -4.76
N ARG A 90 -34.36 -22.85 -3.89
CA ARG A 90 -34.19 -22.87 -2.42
C ARG A 90 -33.11 -23.83 -1.90
N ASN A 91 -32.26 -24.38 -2.76
CA ASN A 91 -31.13 -25.21 -2.35
C ASN A 91 -30.17 -24.42 -1.42
N PRO A 92 -29.81 -24.91 -0.23
CA PRO A 92 -28.94 -24.17 0.71
C PRO A 92 -27.54 -23.85 0.15
N ARG A 93 -27.07 -24.61 -0.85
CA ARG A 93 -25.81 -24.35 -1.57
C ARG A 93 -25.88 -23.16 -2.54
N ASN A 94 -27.07 -22.65 -2.84
CA ASN A 94 -27.26 -21.50 -3.72
C ASN A 94 -26.44 -20.29 -3.22
N PRO A 95 -25.48 -19.77 -4.00
CA PRO A 95 -24.63 -18.66 -3.60
C PRO A 95 -25.20 -17.29 -3.97
N THR A 96 -26.33 -17.22 -4.67
CA THR A 96 -26.87 -15.93 -5.15
C THR A 96 -27.32 -15.10 -3.95
N LEU A 97 -26.83 -13.86 -3.84
CA LEU A 97 -27.27 -12.93 -2.79
C LEU A 97 -28.80 -12.70 -2.92
N PRO A 98 -29.58 -12.67 -1.83
CA PRO A 98 -31.00 -12.32 -1.90
C PRO A 98 -31.19 -10.89 -2.42
N VAL A 99 -31.91 -10.74 -3.53
CA VAL A 99 -32.16 -9.47 -4.22
C VAL A 99 -33.64 -9.34 -4.54
N GLU A 100 -34.18 -8.11 -4.45
CA GLU A 100 -35.50 -7.75 -4.98
C GLU A 100 -35.33 -7.02 -6.32
N VAL A 101 -36.07 -7.44 -7.35
CA VAL A 101 -35.97 -6.91 -8.72
C VAL A 101 -37.19 -6.03 -9.01
N LEU A 102 -36.96 -4.74 -9.27
CA LEU A 102 -37.96 -3.72 -9.54
C LEU A 102 -37.85 -3.22 -11.00
N ASP A 103 -38.91 -2.61 -11.56
CA ASP A 103 -38.95 -2.02 -12.93
C ASP A 103 -38.39 -2.94 -14.04
N LYS A 104 -38.90 -4.18 -14.08
CA LYS A 104 -38.45 -5.23 -15.01
C LYS A 104 -38.57 -4.83 -16.49
N GLU A 105 -39.61 -4.08 -16.85
CA GLU A 105 -39.97 -3.82 -18.25
C GLU A 105 -39.13 -2.72 -18.92
N THR A 106 -38.52 -1.80 -18.15
CA THR A 106 -37.81 -0.66 -18.73
C THR A 106 -36.34 -0.59 -18.33
N ARG A 107 -36.02 -0.74 -17.04
CA ARG A 107 -34.66 -0.69 -16.48
C ARG A 107 -34.62 -1.44 -15.15
N PRO A 108 -34.34 -2.75 -15.15
CA PRO A 108 -34.37 -3.55 -13.94
C PRO A 108 -33.48 -2.96 -12.83
N ILE A 109 -34.05 -2.71 -11.66
CA ILE A 109 -33.36 -2.19 -10.49
C ILE A 109 -33.22 -3.31 -9.48
N LEU A 110 -31.98 -3.69 -9.16
CA LEU A 110 -31.64 -4.66 -8.14
C LEU A 110 -31.51 -3.96 -6.80
N LEU A 111 -32.43 -4.24 -5.89
CA LEU A 111 -32.37 -3.81 -4.50
C LEU A 111 -31.75 -4.94 -3.66
N MET A 112 -30.52 -4.71 -3.18
CA MET A 112 -29.66 -5.73 -2.58
C MET A 112 -29.30 -5.34 -1.14
N PRO A 113 -29.12 -6.27 -0.19
CA PRO A 113 -28.52 -5.97 1.11
C PRO A 113 -27.16 -5.27 0.94
N CYS A 114 -26.96 -4.15 1.63
CA CYS A 114 -25.64 -3.53 1.76
C CYS A 114 -24.89 -4.26 2.86
N VAL A 115 -23.85 -5.01 2.48
CA VAL A 115 -23.06 -5.84 3.38
C VAL A 115 -21.62 -5.38 3.43
N SER A 116 -20.93 -5.72 4.51
CA SER A 116 -19.50 -5.44 4.71
C SER A 116 -18.64 -5.99 3.57
N ASP A 117 -17.57 -5.29 3.18
CA ASP A 117 -16.71 -5.70 2.07
C ASP A 117 -15.86 -6.92 2.48
N THR A 118 -15.45 -7.74 1.51
CA THR A 118 -14.44 -8.78 1.72
C THR A 118 -13.09 -8.23 2.22
N TYR A 119 -12.79 -6.95 1.97
CA TYR A 119 -11.64 -6.27 2.54
C TYR A 119 -11.78 -5.93 4.04
N ASP A 120 -13.00 -5.84 4.58
CA ASP A 120 -13.25 -5.64 6.02
C ASP A 120 -13.04 -6.95 6.81
N LEU A 121 -13.01 -8.09 6.13
CA LEU A 121 -12.65 -9.37 6.72
C LEU A 121 -11.16 -9.35 7.08
N GLU A 122 -10.83 -9.57 8.34
CA GLU A 122 -9.44 -9.66 8.81
C GLU A 122 -8.74 -10.97 8.38
N LEU A 123 -8.69 -11.26 7.08
CA LEU A 123 -8.19 -12.51 6.48
C LEU A 123 -6.77 -12.88 6.97
N ARG A 124 -5.92 -11.87 7.25
CA ARG A 124 -4.59 -12.04 7.85
C ARG A 124 -4.61 -12.79 9.19
N GLN A 125 -5.64 -12.57 10.01
CA GLN A 125 -5.80 -13.24 11.31
C GLN A 125 -6.36 -14.67 11.17
N TRP A 126 -6.95 -15.02 10.03
CA TRP A 126 -7.68 -16.29 9.90
C TRP A 126 -6.77 -17.52 9.99
N SER A 127 -7.32 -18.59 10.57
CA SER A 127 -6.68 -19.90 10.58
C SER A 127 -6.73 -20.55 9.20
N LYS A 128 -5.76 -21.44 8.92
CA LYS A 128 -5.75 -22.30 7.72
C LYS A 128 -7.09 -23.00 7.50
N SER A 129 -7.74 -23.47 8.57
CA SER A 129 -9.03 -24.15 8.50
C SER A 129 -10.18 -23.21 8.09
N LYS A 130 -10.28 -22.01 8.70
CA LYS A 130 -11.31 -21.02 8.34
C LYS A 130 -11.15 -20.56 6.88
N TYR A 131 -9.92 -20.35 6.44
CA TYR A 131 -9.61 -20.03 5.04
C TYR A 131 -10.00 -21.16 4.07
N LEU A 132 -9.65 -22.41 4.36
CA LEU A 132 -10.00 -23.55 3.50
C LEU A 132 -11.51 -23.84 3.49
N GLN A 133 -12.22 -23.57 4.60
CA GLN A 133 -13.68 -23.63 4.66
C GLN A 133 -14.33 -22.56 3.76
N LEU A 134 -13.83 -21.32 3.79
CA LEU A 134 -14.27 -20.26 2.87
C LEU A 134 -14.04 -20.66 1.42
N PHE A 135 -12.83 -21.12 1.09
CA PHE A 135 -12.53 -21.52 -0.28
C PHE A 135 -13.40 -22.70 -0.74
N LEU A 136 -13.68 -23.66 0.14
CA LEU A 136 -14.59 -24.77 -0.15
C LEU A 136 -16.03 -24.29 -0.44
N GLN A 137 -16.52 -23.26 0.25
CA GLN A 137 -17.82 -22.66 -0.09
C GLN A 137 -17.80 -22.04 -1.49
N ILE A 138 -16.73 -21.34 -1.87
CA ILE A 138 -16.61 -20.72 -3.20
C ILE A 138 -16.51 -21.82 -4.29
N VAL A 139 -15.78 -22.91 -4.04
CA VAL A 139 -15.76 -24.09 -4.94
C VAL A 139 -17.17 -24.69 -5.09
N GLN A 140 -17.92 -24.84 -4.00
CA GLN A 140 -19.30 -25.35 -4.02
C GLN A 140 -20.28 -24.41 -4.71
N ALA A 141 -20.06 -23.09 -4.64
CA ALA A 141 -20.82 -22.08 -5.35
C ALA A 141 -20.61 -22.17 -6.88
N VAL A 142 -19.37 -22.37 -7.32
CA VAL A 142 -19.06 -22.62 -8.75
C VAL A 142 -19.63 -23.96 -9.22
N GLU A 143 -19.50 -25.03 -8.42
CA GLU A 143 -20.13 -26.34 -8.69
C GLU A 143 -21.65 -26.19 -8.86
N TYR A 144 -22.32 -25.43 -7.98
CA TYR A 144 -23.76 -25.18 -8.03
C TYR A 144 -24.23 -24.45 -9.30
N LEU A 145 -23.48 -23.44 -9.76
CA LEU A 145 -23.77 -22.73 -11.01
C LEU A 145 -23.52 -23.63 -12.22
N HIS A 146 -22.38 -24.35 -12.25
CA HIS A 146 -22.01 -25.25 -13.33
C HIS A 146 -23.02 -26.40 -13.50
N ASP A 147 -23.59 -26.94 -12.42
CA ASP A 147 -24.67 -27.95 -12.43
C ASP A 147 -25.98 -27.42 -13.07
N ARG A 148 -26.19 -26.10 -13.12
CA ARG A 148 -27.32 -25.41 -13.79
C ARG A 148 -26.98 -24.92 -15.20
N ASN A 149 -25.84 -25.32 -15.73
CA ASN A 149 -25.23 -24.81 -16.95
C ASN A 149 -25.03 -23.28 -16.93
N VAL A 150 -24.81 -22.68 -15.75
CA VAL A 150 -24.53 -21.26 -15.59
C VAL A 150 -23.02 -21.07 -15.39
N VAL A 151 -22.47 -20.07 -16.07
CA VAL A 151 -21.12 -19.54 -15.89
C VAL A 151 -21.23 -18.10 -15.43
N HIS A 152 -20.44 -17.70 -14.43
CA HIS A 152 -20.43 -16.35 -13.85
C HIS A 152 -19.58 -15.37 -14.70
N GLY A 153 -18.44 -15.81 -15.24
CA GLY A 153 -17.63 -15.07 -16.20
C GLY A 153 -16.60 -14.10 -15.59
N ASP A 154 -16.84 -13.57 -14.39
CA ASP A 154 -15.91 -12.65 -13.69
C ASP A 154 -15.81 -12.95 -12.18
N ILE A 155 -15.49 -14.21 -11.83
CA ILE A 155 -15.25 -14.60 -10.44
C ILE A 155 -13.99 -13.89 -9.90
N CYS A 156 -14.18 -12.85 -9.08
CA CYS A 156 -13.12 -12.03 -8.50
C CYS A 156 -13.40 -11.73 -7.01
N THR A 157 -12.57 -10.91 -6.35
CA THR A 157 -12.84 -10.49 -4.95
C THR A 157 -14.01 -9.51 -4.84
N GLY A 158 -14.20 -8.62 -5.82
CA GLY A 158 -15.30 -7.64 -5.80
C GLY A 158 -16.69 -8.26 -6.04
N ASN A 159 -16.75 -9.43 -6.66
CA ASN A 159 -18.00 -10.10 -7.05
C ASN A 159 -18.39 -11.22 -6.05
N ILE A 160 -17.74 -11.24 -4.88
CA ILE A 160 -18.03 -12.14 -3.75
C ILE A 160 -18.24 -11.28 -2.52
N VAL A 161 -19.17 -11.68 -1.66
CA VAL A 161 -19.32 -11.14 -0.29
C VAL A 161 -19.32 -12.28 0.73
N VAL A 162 -18.88 -11.99 1.95
CA VAL A 162 -18.89 -12.96 3.06
C VAL A 162 -19.58 -12.32 4.25
N ILE A 163 -20.68 -12.91 4.67
CA ILE A 163 -21.59 -12.26 5.62
C ILE A 163 -21.01 -12.32 7.03
N THR A 164 -20.84 -11.16 7.66
CA THR A 164 -20.48 -11.06 9.09
C THR A 164 -21.71 -11.27 9.98
N GLU A 165 -21.48 -11.46 11.29
CA GLU A 165 -22.58 -11.49 12.27
C GLU A 165 -23.43 -10.21 12.23
N ARG A 166 -22.82 -9.05 11.95
CA ARG A 166 -23.52 -7.76 11.84
C ARG A 166 -24.43 -7.72 10.60
N ASP A 167 -23.93 -8.18 9.45
CA ASP A 167 -24.71 -8.21 8.21
C ASP A 167 -25.93 -9.13 8.36
N ALA A 168 -25.78 -10.28 9.03
CA ALA A 168 -26.86 -11.22 9.31
C ALA A 168 -27.88 -10.70 10.36
N GLN A 169 -27.44 -9.89 11.33
CA GLN A 169 -28.33 -9.22 12.30
C GLN A 169 -29.21 -8.16 11.62
N LEU A 170 -28.62 -7.37 10.71
CA LEU A 170 -29.35 -6.35 9.94
C LEU A 170 -30.26 -7.00 8.88
N HIS A 171 -29.77 -8.00 8.16
CA HIS A 171 -30.46 -8.66 7.05
C HIS A 171 -30.70 -10.13 7.35
N LYS A 172 -31.84 -10.41 8.01
CA LYS A 172 -32.25 -11.74 8.53
C LYS A 172 -32.34 -12.87 7.49
N GLN A 173 -32.31 -12.54 6.20
CA GLN A 173 -32.25 -13.48 5.08
C GLN A 173 -30.82 -13.96 4.76
N LEU A 174 -29.79 -13.37 5.39
CA LEU A 174 -28.39 -13.72 5.23
C LEU A 174 -27.93 -14.64 6.37
N THR A 175 -26.97 -15.53 6.08
CA THR A 175 -26.37 -16.43 7.07
C THR A 175 -24.93 -16.02 7.36
N ALA A 176 -24.61 -15.71 8.62
CA ALA A 176 -23.24 -15.36 9.02
C ALA A 176 -22.25 -16.48 8.65
N GLY A 177 -21.06 -16.09 8.16
CA GLY A 177 -20.03 -17.00 7.67
C GLY A 177 -20.31 -17.65 6.30
N LYS A 178 -21.48 -17.43 5.68
CA LYS A 178 -21.77 -17.88 4.31
C LYS A 178 -21.19 -16.90 3.28
N ILE A 179 -20.69 -17.44 2.16
CA ILE A 179 -20.32 -16.65 0.97
C ILE A 179 -21.52 -16.50 0.03
N TYR A 180 -21.57 -15.37 -0.67
CA TYR A 180 -22.51 -15.14 -1.76
C TYR A 180 -21.77 -14.54 -2.98
N PHE A 181 -22.24 -14.86 -4.18
CA PHE A 181 -21.87 -14.18 -5.43
C PHE A 181 -22.81 -12.98 -5.67
N ILE A 182 -22.24 -11.93 -6.28
CA ILE A 182 -22.93 -10.75 -6.78
C ILE A 182 -22.41 -10.41 -8.19
N ASP A 183 -23.02 -9.39 -8.81
CA ASP A 183 -22.68 -8.90 -10.16
C ASP A 183 -22.74 -9.99 -11.26
N PHE A 184 -23.97 -10.34 -11.65
CA PHE A 184 -24.21 -11.36 -12.67
C PHE A 184 -24.20 -10.78 -14.11
N GLU A 185 -23.67 -9.57 -14.32
CA GLU A 185 -23.64 -8.88 -15.62
C GLU A 185 -22.90 -9.66 -16.73
N THR A 186 -21.79 -10.32 -16.37
CA THR A 186 -21.06 -11.21 -17.30
C THR A 186 -21.63 -12.62 -17.41
N SER A 187 -22.62 -12.97 -16.58
CA SER A 187 -23.09 -14.34 -16.40
C SER A 187 -23.92 -14.83 -17.57
N ARG A 188 -23.81 -16.14 -17.86
CA ARG A 188 -24.49 -16.77 -18.99
C ARG A 188 -24.96 -18.17 -18.63
N ARG A 189 -26.24 -18.44 -18.90
CA ARG A 189 -26.72 -19.81 -19.10
C ARG A 189 -26.27 -20.32 -20.47
N LEU A 190 -25.82 -21.56 -20.49
CA LEU A 190 -25.32 -22.25 -21.67
C LEU A 190 -26.19 -23.49 -21.97
N SER A 191 -26.26 -23.88 -23.24
CA SER A 191 -27.07 -25.02 -23.69
C SER A 191 -26.39 -26.38 -23.49
N LEU A 192 -25.09 -26.39 -23.17
CA LEU A 192 -24.30 -27.60 -22.95
C LEU A 192 -23.63 -27.58 -21.57
N PRO A 193 -23.57 -28.71 -20.86
CA PRO A 193 -22.93 -28.81 -19.56
C PRO A 193 -21.40 -28.76 -19.65
N PRO A 194 -20.71 -28.59 -18.51
CA PRO A 194 -19.26 -28.61 -18.43
C PRO A 194 -18.63 -29.82 -19.14
N GLY A 195 -17.52 -29.60 -19.84
CA GLY A 195 -16.84 -30.63 -20.63
C GLY A 195 -17.51 -31.04 -21.96
N LYS A 196 -18.75 -30.61 -22.23
CA LYS A 196 -19.39 -30.71 -23.57
C LYS A 196 -19.41 -29.38 -24.32
N GLN A 197 -19.41 -28.27 -23.60
CA GLN A 197 -19.48 -26.92 -24.15
C GLN A 197 -18.32 -26.60 -25.09
N HIS A 198 -18.63 -25.91 -26.19
CA HIS A 198 -17.64 -25.40 -27.14
C HIS A 198 -17.03 -24.09 -26.63
N ALA A 199 -15.78 -23.82 -27.03
CA ALA A 199 -15.10 -22.59 -26.67
C ALA A 199 -15.82 -21.36 -27.26
N LEU A 200 -16.13 -20.37 -26.42
CA LEU A 200 -16.85 -19.14 -26.77
C LEU A 200 -15.95 -17.92 -26.64
N PRO A 201 -16.27 -16.80 -27.31
CA PRO A 201 -15.71 -15.49 -26.96
C PRO A 201 -16.07 -15.14 -25.52
N LEU A 202 -15.06 -15.18 -24.65
CA LEU A 202 -15.18 -14.73 -23.26
C LEU A 202 -15.43 -13.20 -23.22
N PRO A 203 -16.17 -12.69 -22.22
CA PRO A 203 -16.35 -11.25 -22.02
C PRO A 203 -15.03 -10.55 -21.63
N GLU A 204 -15.11 -9.23 -21.44
CA GLU A 204 -14.13 -8.54 -20.60
C GLU A 204 -14.37 -8.93 -19.13
N ALA A 205 -13.28 -9.03 -18.37
CA ALA A 205 -13.26 -9.55 -17.01
C ALA A 205 -12.04 -8.96 -16.28
N GLN A 206 -12.11 -8.81 -14.95
CA GLN A 206 -11.11 -8.12 -14.14
C GLN A 206 -9.73 -8.80 -14.20
N TYR A 207 -9.71 -10.14 -14.29
CA TYR A 207 -8.47 -10.89 -14.48
C TYR A 207 -8.01 -10.90 -15.95
N ARG A 208 -7.03 -10.05 -16.27
CA ARG A 208 -6.35 -10.05 -17.58
C ARG A 208 -5.92 -11.47 -17.99
N ARG A 209 -6.34 -11.89 -19.19
CA ARG A 209 -5.94 -13.15 -19.83
C ARG A 209 -4.41 -13.21 -19.93
N ARG A 210 -3.80 -14.26 -19.36
CA ARG A 210 -2.32 -14.45 -19.36
C ARG A 210 -1.78 -14.73 -20.77
N LEU A 211 -2.63 -15.26 -21.65
CA LEU A 211 -2.36 -15.53 -23.06
C LEU A 211 -3.22 -14.55 -23.86
N LYS A 212 -2.59 -13.56 -24.51
CA LYS A 212 -3.31 -12.50 -25.24
C LYS A 212 -4.10 -13.05 -26.44
N ASP A 213 -3.66 -14.18 -26.98
CA ASP A 213 -4.11 -14.71 -28.27
C ASP A 213 -5.26 -15.73 -28.14
N LEU A 214 -5.70 -16.03 -26.91
CA LEU A 214 -6.88 -16.87 -26.66
C LEU A 214 -8.17 -16.04 -26.70
N THR A 215 -8.71 -15.91 -27.90
CA THR A 215 -10.00 -15.26 -28.16
C THR A 215 -11.20 -16.15 -27.82
N PRO A 216 -11.30 -17.44 -28.26
CA PRO A 216 -12.26 -18.40 -27.74
C PRO A 216 -11.68 -19.24 -26.58
N PHE A 217 -12.48 -19.51 -25.54
CA PHE A 217 -12.12 -20.41 -24.45
C PHE A 217 -13.36 -21.15 -23.92
N ASP A 218 -13.21 -22.30 -23.25
CA ASP A 218 -14.34 -22.95 -22.56
C ASP A 218 -14.77 -22.10 -21.36
N PRO A 219 -16.01 -21.58 -21.33
CA PRO A 219 -16.48 -20.66 -20.29
C PRO A 219 -16.50 -21.31 -18.89
N TYR A 220 -16.75 -22.62 -18.77
CA TYR A 220 -16.65 -23.29 -17.46
C TYR A 220 -15.20 -23.40 -16.98
N SER A 221 -14.27 -23.67 -17.90
CA SER A 221 -12.83 -23.64 -17.59
C SER A 221 -12.32 -22.22 -17.26
N TRP A 222 -13.00 -21.17 -17.74
CA TRP A 222 -12.69 -19.78 -17.39
C TRP A 222 -13.04 -19.47 -15.93
N ASP A 223 -14.22 -19.87 -15.46
CA ASP A 223 -14.60 -19.72 -14.05
C ASP A 223 -13.64 -20.47 -13.12
N VAL A 224 -13.18 -21.67 -13.49
CA VAL A 224 -12.14 -22.41 -12.74
C VAL A 224 -10.79 -21.67 -12.74
N TYR A 225 -10.39 -21.04 -13.85
CA TYR A 225 -9.19 -20.20 -13.90
C TYR A 225 -9.31 -18.96 -13.01
N CYS A 226 -10.44 -18.26 -13.06
CA CYS A 226 -10.74 -17.09 -12.23
C CYS A 226 -10.80 -17.45 -10.74
N LEU A 227 -11.40 -18.58 -10.40
CA LEU A 227 -11.35 -19.20 -9.06
C LEU A 227 -9.91 -19.48 -8.62
N GLY A 228 -9.04 -19.94 -9.53
CA GLY A 228 -7.60 -20.07 -9.29
C GLY A 228 -6.91 -18.74 -9.00
N ARG A 229 -7.22 -17.69 -9.77
CA ARG A 229 -6.69 -16.32 -9.57
C ARG A 229 -7.10 -15.75 -8.22
N LEU A 230 -8.38 -15.91 -7.86
CA LEU A 230 -8.96 -15.54 -6.58
C LEU A 230 -8.32 -16.30 -5.42
N PHE A 231 -8.18 -17.63 -5.53
CA PHE A 231 -7.52 -18.45 -4.51
C PHE A 231 -6.08 -18.00 -4.28
N GLY A 232 -5.36 -17.66 -5.35
CA GLY A 232 -4.01 -17.08 -5.28
C GLY A 232 -3.99 -15.74 -4.54
N TYR A 233 -4.88 -14.80 -4.89
CA TYR A 233 -4.97 -13.51 -4.21
C TYR A 233 -5.26 -13.68 -2.70
N LEU A 234 -6.30 -14.43 -2.35
CA LEU A 234 -6.70 -14.65 -0.96
C LEU A 234 -5.65 -15.43 -0.15
N SER A 235 -4.86 -16.32 -0.78
CA SER A 235 -3.75 -16.99 -0.08
C SER A 235 -2.52 -16.10 0.04
N PHE A 236 -1.89 -15.72 -1.07
CA PHE A 236 -0.57 -15.09 -1.07
C PHE A 236 -0.59 -13.64 -0.59
N GLU A 237 -1.57 -12.85 -1.05
CA GLU A 237 -1.64 -11.41 -0.75
C GLU A 237 -2.38 -11.11 0.56
N SER A 238 -3.24 -12.03 1.03
CA SER A 238 -4.06 -11.83 2.25
C SER A 238 -3.65 -12.76 3.41
N VAL A 239 -4.03 -14.05 3.39
CA VAL A 239 -3.93 -14.95 4.56
C VAL A 239 -2.49 -15.32 4.92
N TYR A 240 -1.60 -15.39 3.94
CA TYR A 240 -0.20 -15.81 4.11
C TYR A 240 0.82 -14.72 3.78
N GLN A 241 0.41 -13.45 3.65
CA GLN A 241 1.32 -12.35 3.29
C GLN A 241 2.53 -12.21 4.25
N ARG A 242 2.31 -12.43 5.56
CA ARG A 242 3.35 -12.47 6.61
C ARG A 242 3.72 -13.92 7.05
N ARG A 243 3.37 -14.98 6.29
CA ARG A 243 3.51 -16.40 6.72
C ARG A 243 4.03 -17.33 5.62
N LYS A 244 4.76 -18.39 5.97
CA LYS A 244 5.18 -19.42 5.01
C LYS A 244 3.96 -20.16 4.44
N VAL A 245 3.61 -19.87 3.19
CA VAL A 245 2.45 -20.47 2.51
C VAL A 245 2.61 -21.99 2.43
N PRO A 246 1.62 -22.80 2.88
CA PRO A 246 1.68 -24.26 2.78
C PRO A 246 1.87 -24.74 1.34
N TRP A 247 2.69 -25.77 1.14
CA TRP A 247 2.97 -26.33 -0.20
C TRP A 247 1.69 -26.77 -0.92
N ILE A 248 0.70 -27.28 -0.18
CA ILE A 248 -0.58 -27.74 -0.71
C ILE A 248 -1.43 -26.59 -1.28
N VAL A 249 -1.32 -25.38 -0.72
CA VAL A 249 -1.96 -24.16 -1.27
C VAL A 249 -1.29 -23.76 -2.58
N HIS A 250 0.04 -23.85 -2.67
CA HIS A 250 0.76 -23.66 -3.92
C HIS A 250 0.35 -24.68 -5.01
N SER A 251 0.16 -25.95 -4.65
CA SER A 251 -0.33 -26.99 -5.57
C SER A 251 -1.74 -26.68 -6.07
N TYR A 252 -2.72 -26.47 -5.19
CA TYR A 252 -4.10 -26.16 -5.61
C TYR A 252 -4.18 -24.89 -6.47
N HIS A 253 -3.44 -23.84 -6.14
CA HIS A 253 -3.35 -22.63 -6.96
C HIS A 253 -2.84 -22.94 -8.38
N ARG A 254 -1.72 -23.67 -8.49
CA ARG A 254 -1.16 -24.01 -9.81
C ARG A 254 -2.04 -24.97 -10.60
N TRP A 255 -2.74 -25.87 -9.91
CA TRP A 255 -3.68 -26.81 -10.53
C TRP A 255 -4.88 -26.07 -11.16
N LEU A 256 -5.50 -25.15 -10.41
CA LEU A 256 -6.62 -24.32 -10.89
C LEU A 256 -6.22 -23.43 -12.09
N LEU A 257 -4.98 -22.94 -12.12
CA LEU A 257 -4.46 -22.15 -13.25
C LEU A 257 -3.99 -22.99 -14.46
N GLY A 258 -4.00 -24.33 -14.37
CA GLY A 258 -3.43 -25.21 -15.41
C GLY A 258 -1.89 -25.17 -15.50
N ASP A 259 -1.21 -24.57 -14.51
CA ASP A 259 0.26 -24.39 -14.46
C ASP A 259 1.00 -25.64 -13.97
N GLU A 260 0.30 -26.73 -13.67
CA GLU A 260 0.90 -28.03 -13.37
C GLU A 260 1.23 -28.82 -14.64
N LYS A 261 2.52 -28.87 -14.98
CA LYS A 261 3.07 -29.91 -15.87
C LYS A 261 2.90 -31.27 -15.18
N GLY A 262 1.78 -31.94 -15.43
CA GLY A 262 1.25 -33.07 -14.66
C GLY A 262 2.26 -34.18 -14.32
N ARG A 263 2.95 -34.02 -13.17
CA ARG A 263 3.73 -35.08 -12.54
C ARG A 263 2.83 -35.91 -11.64
N HIS A 264 2.01 -36.74 -12.26
CA HIS A 264 1.33 -37.82 -11.55
C HIS A 264 2.40 -38.66 -10.82
N PRO A 265 2.27 -38.94 -9.50
CA PRO A 265 3.34 -39.57 -8.71
C PRO A 265 3.67 -40.99 -9.17
N TYR A 266 2.76 -41.62 -9.91
CA TYR A 266 3.01 -42.85 -10.68
C TYR A 266 3.08 -42.49 -12.16
N GLY A 267 4.30 -42.50 -12.71
CA GLY A 267 4.61 -41.76 -13.92
C GLY A 267 4.09 -42.34 -15.24
N LYS A 268 3.56 -41.45 -16.09
CA LYS A 268 3.57 -41.54 -17.56
C LYS A 268 3.49 -40.12 -18.12
N GLN A 269 4.44 -39.72 -18.96
CA GLN A 269 4.43 -38.39 -19.59
C GLN A 269 3.42 -38.35 -20.74
N GLY A 270 2.55 -37.33 -20.74
CA GLY A 270 1.72 -36.93 -21.87
C GLY A 270 2.06 -35.49 -22.28
N SER A 271 1.91 -35.15 -23.56
CA SER A 271 2.29 -33.84 -24.08
C SER A 271 1.32 -32.71 -23.68
N SER A 272 1.88 -31.58 -23.27
CA SER A 272 1.17 -30.49 -22.60
C SER A 272 0.51 -29.49 -23.57
N SER A 273 -0.70 -29.80 -24.03
CA SER A 273 -1.62 -28.82 -24.66
C SER A 273 -3.11 -29.21 -24.68
N ARG A 274 -3.51 -30.32 -24.03
CA ARG A 274 -4.89 -30.87 -24.09
C ARG A 274 -5.53 -31.21 -22.73
N GLN A 275 -4.97 -30.71 -21.63
CA GLN A 275 -5.38 -31.08 -20.26
C GLN A 275 -6.00 -29.94 -19.44
N ILE A 276 -6.99 -29.25 -20.03
CA ILE A 276 -8.20 -28.92 -19.27
C ILE A 276 -9.35 -29.66 -19.95
N ARG A 277 -9.69 -30.82 -19.39
CA ARG A 277 -10.86 -31.62 -19.74
C ARG A 277 -11.46 -32.10 -18.43
N TYR A 278 -12.77 -31.92 -18.27
CA TYR A 278 -13.53 -32.63 -17.25
C TYR A 278 -13.26 -34.15 -17.36
N VAL A 279 -13.02 -34.81 -16.23
CA VAL A 279 -12.61 -36.22 -16.17
C VAL A 279 -13.83 -37.13 -16.35
N SER A 280 -14.37 -37.17 -17.57
CA SER A 280 -15.61 -37.89 -17.85
C SER A 280 -15.74 -38.35 -19.32
N GLN A 281 -15.04 -39.42 -19.69
CA GLN A 281 -15.52 -40.40 -20.69
C GLN A 281 -14.72 -41.71 -20.65
N PRO A 282 -15.36 -42.89 -20.78
CA PRO A 282 -14.69 -44.19 -20.75
C PRO A 282 -14.09 -44.57 -22.11
N ARG A 283 -13.08 -45.46 -22.11
CA ARG A 283 -12.63 -46.16 -23.33
C ARG A 283 -13.54 -47.36 -23.59
N SER A 284 -14.27 -47.33 -24.70
CA SER A 284 -15.01 -48.49 -25.19
C SER A 284 -14.08 -49.50 -25.87
N HIS A 285 -13.84 -50.64 -25.20
CA HIS A 285 -13.62 -51.89 -25.91
C HIS A 285 -14.95 -52.64 -25.98
N GLN A 286 -15.21 -53.27 -27.13
CA GLN A 286 -16.39 -54.13 -27.32
C GLN A 286 -16.24 -55.42 -26.53
N LEU A 287 -17.29 -55.84 -25.84
CA LEU A 287 -17.70 -57.25 -25.71
C LEU A 287 -19.16 -57.35 -25.20
N ASN A 288 -19.77 -58.51 -25.42
CA ASN A 288 -21.21 -58.71 -25.55
C ASN A 288 -22.09 -58.54 -24.28
N SER A 289 -23.38 -58.30 -24.57
CA SER A 289 -24.58 -58.93 -23.98
C SER A 289 -25.04 -58.64 -22.53
N ASP A 290 -26.35 -58.36 -22.47
CA ASP A 290 -27.35 -58.89 -21.53
C ASP A 290 -27.67 -58.24 -20.17
N TYR A 291 -28.98 -57.91 -20.05
CA TYR A 291 -29.83 -57.61 -18.88
C TYR A 291 -29.41 -56.55 -17.82
N GLY A 292 -30.39 -55.73 -17.42
CA GLY A 292 -30.38 -55.09 -16.09
C GLY A 292 -30.96 -53.67 -16.04
N LEU A 293 -32.12 -53.50 -15.41
CA LEU A 293 -32.60 -52.20 -14.92
C LEU A 293 -31.97 -51.90 -13.55
N HIS A 294 -31.43 -50.69 -13.36
CA HIS A 294 -31.77 -49.84 -12.20
C HIS A 294 -31.17 -48.42 -12.36
N ALA A 295 -31.86 -47.43 -11.79
CA ALA A 295 -31.42 -46.04 -11.76
C ALA A 295 -30.55 -45.74 -10.51
N GLY A 296 -29.62 -44.79 -10.63
CA GLY A 296 -28.78 -44.36 -9.51
C GLY A 296 -27.65 -43.41 -9.90
N ASN A 297 -27.98 -42.14 -10.17
CA ASN A 297 -26.96 -41.11 -10.45
C ASN A 297 -26.08 -40.85 -9.22
N LYS A 298 -24.75 -40.92 -9.39
CA LYS A 298 -23.75 -40.53 -8.39
C LYS A 298 -22.81 -39.48 -8.95
N THR A 299 -23.01 -38.22 -8.57
CA THR A 299 -22.08 -37.11 -8.84
C THR A 299 -21.35 -36.77 -7.54
N THR A 300 -20.24 -37.46 -7.25
CA THR A 300 -19.47 -37.25 -6.01
C THR A 300 -18.02 -37.71 -6.16
N GLN A 301 -17.12 -36.85 -6.65
CA GLN A 301 -15.67 -37.15 -6.70
C GLN A 301 -14.73 -36.01 -6.28
N LEU A 302 -15.21 -34.77 -6.11
CA LEU A 302 -14.39 -33.66 -5.57
C LEU A 302 -14.15 -33.77 -4.05
N THR A 303 -14.92 -34.59 -3.33
CA THR A 303 -14.94 -34.66 -1.86
C THR A 303 -14.39 -35.96 -1.25
N GLN A 304 -13.88 -36.91 -2.05
CA GLN A 304 -13.50 -38.26 -1.58
C GLN A 304 -12.00 -38.62 -1.73
N SER A 305 -11.14 -37.65 -2.02
CA SER A 305 -9.69 -37.86 -2.24
C SER A 305 -8.85 -37.90 -0.95
N LEU A 306 -9.24 -38.73 0.03
CA LEU A 306 -8.46 -39.01 1.25
C LEU A 306 -8.24 -40.54 1.44
N PRO A 307 -7.01 -41.06 1.28
CA PRO A 307 -6.73 -42.49 1.47
C PRO A 307 -6.47 -42.83 2.95
N GLY A 308 -7.51 -43.25 3.66
CA GLY A 308 -7.35 -44.00 4.91
C GLY A 308 -6.72 -45.37 4.65
N ARG A 309 -5.82 -45.83 5.53
CA ARG A 309 -5.14 -47.12 5.41
C ARG A 309 -5.16 -47.87 6.74
N ALA A 310 -5.56 -49.13 6.73
CA ALA A 310 -5.59 -49.98 7.90
C ALA A 310 -5.14 -51.41 7.54
N ARG A 311 -4.30 -51.98 8.42
CA ARG A 311 -4.02 -53.44 8.57
C ARG A 311 -3.31 -54.15 7.39
N ASP A 312 -2.50 -55.20 7.61
CA ASP A 312 -2.02 -55.87 8.83
C ASP A 312 -0.53 -56.27 8.70
N SER A 313 0.22 -56.25 9.82
CA SER A 313 1.29 -57.19 10.20
C SER A 313 1.93 -56.74 11.52
N ALA A 314 2.34 -57.67 12.39
CA ALA A 314 2.79 -57.36 13.75
C ALA A 314 4.11 -58.08 14.11
N SER A 315 5.07 -57.33 14.66
CA SER A 315 6.14 -57.84 15.53
C SER A 315 6.90 -56.69 16.22
N ALA A 316 7.20 -56.85 17.52
CA ALA A 316 8.25 -56.18 18.31
C ALA A 316 8.46 -54.64 18.20
N THR A 317 7.81 -53.91 19.12
CA THR A 317 8.38 -52.82 19.98
C THR A 317 9.78 -52.28 19.61
N ASN A 318 9.96 -50.96 19.42
CA ASN A 318 10.01 -50.00 20.55
C ASN A 318 9.96 -48.51 20.13
N THR A 319 9.47 -47.66 21.04
CA THR A 319 9.70 -46.20 21.15
C THR A 319 9.79 -45.36 19.87
N PHE A 320 8.66 -44.82 19.41
CA PHE A 320 8.60 -43.45 18.83
C PHE A 320 7.21 -42.79 18.94
N ASP A 321 6.12 -43.56 18.92
CA ASP A 321 4.71 -43.09 18.91
C ASP A 321 4.20 -42.43 20.21
N ALA A 322 5.09 -41.90 21.06
CA ALA A 322 4.76 -41.27 22.34
C ALA A 322 4.86 -39.72 22.31
N ILE A 323 5.29 -39.13 21.19
CA ILE A 323 5.53 -37.69 21.05
C ILE A 323 4.98 -37.22 19.69
N MET A 324 4.10 -36.19 19.73
CA MET A 324 3.42 -35.53 18.60
C MET A 324 2.24 -36.32 17.96
N SER A 325 1.03 -36.16 18.50
CA SER A 325 -0.22 -36.36 17.74
C SER A 325 -0.69 -35.06 17.08
N ASP A 326 -1.52 -35.14 16.03
CA ASP A 326 -2.00 -33.96 15.27
C ASP A 326 -2.84 -32.96 16.11
N ASP A 327 -3.35 -33.36 17.28
CA ASP A 327 -4.11 -32.49 18.19
C ASP A 327 -3.32 -31.26 18.65
N ASP A 328 -1.99 -31.40 18.80
CA ASP A 328 -1.09 -30.33 19.25
C ASP A 328 -1.14 -29.10 18.33
N TYR A 329 -1.40 -29.30 17.03
CA TYR A 329 -1.50 -28.20 16.07
C TYR A 329 -2.84 -27.47 16.16
N VAL A 330 -3.93 -28.16 16.54
CA VAL A 330 -5.24 -27.51 16.77
C VAL A 330 -5.26 -26.79 18.11
N LEU A 331 -4.69 -27.41 19.15
CA LEU A 331 -4.52 -26.83 20.48
C LEU A 331 -3.62 -25.58 20.48
N SER A 332 -2.66 -25.48 19.55
CA SER A 332 -1.75 -24.33 19.42
C SER A 332 -2.42 -22.96 19.29
N SER A 333 -3.70 -22.92 18.90
CA SER A 333 -4.50 -21.71 18.71
C SER A 333 -5.09 -21.10 19.99
N ARG A 334 -5.07 -21.83 21.12
CA ARG A 334 -5.64 -21.37 22.40
C ARG A 334 -4.52 -21.06 23.41
N PRO A 335 -4.75 -20.15 24.38
CA PRO A 335 -3.82 -19.98 25.49
C PRO A 335 -3.68 -21.27 26.32
N PRO A 336 -2.50 -21.58 26.88
CA PRO A 336 -2.32 -22.74 27.75
C PRO A 336 -3.24 -22.69 28.97
N ARG A 337 -3.78 -23.83 29.41
CA ARG A 337 -4.70 -23.87 30.57
C ARG A 337 -4.12 -23.24 31.84
N TRP A 338 -2.81 -23.38 32.06
CA TRP A 338 -2.13 -22.76 33.21
C TRP A 338 -2.09 -21.24 33.13
N LEU A 339 -2.01 -20.67 31.91
CA LEU A 339 -2.02 -19.22 31.68
C LEU A 339 -3.44 -18.65 31.80
N ILE A 340 -4.46 -19.37 31.32
CA ILE A 340 -5.88 -19.02 31.51
C ILE A 340 -6.22 -19.01 33.00
N ASN A 341 -5.69 -19.98 33.75
CA ASN A 341 -5.90 -20.12 35.19
C ASN A 341 -4.87 -19.34 36.03
N HIS A 342 -4.08 -18.45 35.43
CA HIS A 342 -2.99 -17.79 36.15
C HIS A 342 -3.55 -16.89 37.27
N GLN A 343 -3.15 -17.16 38.51
CA GLN A 343 -3.82 -16.60 39.69
C GLN A 343 -3.82 -15.07 39.68
N GLU A 344 -2.71 -14.46 39.24
CA GLU A 344 -2.56 -13.00 39.17
C GLU A 344 -3.48 -12.37 38.12
N LEU A 345 -3.51 -12.94 36.90
CA LEU A 345 -4.35 -12.44 35.81
C LEU A 345 -5.83 -12.60 36.16
N HIS A 346 -6.22 -13.74 36.74
CA HIS A 346 -7.58 -13.97 37.23
C HIS A 346 -7.95 -13.00 38.37
N ARG A 347 -7.03 -12.68 39.30
CA ARG A 347 -7.31 -11.72 40.38
C ARG A 347 -7.58 -10.31 39.85
N ARG A 348 -6.99 -9.97 38.71
CA ARG A 348 -7.16 -8.67 38.00
C ARG A 348 -8.28 -8.68 36.96
N GLY A 349 -8.97 -9.80 36.76
CA GLY A 349 -10.01 -9.95 35.73
C GLY A 349 -9.49 -10.02 34.28
N ILE A 350 -8.19 -10.21 34.09
CA ILE A 350 -7.54 -10.21 32.77
C ILE A 350 -7.80 -11.56 32.08
N SER A 351 -8.76 -11.56 31.15
CA SER A 351 -9.17 -12.76 30.40
C SER A 351 -8.51 -12.79 29.02
N ILE A 352 -7.60 -13.75 28.82
CA ILE A 352 -6.89 -13.96 27.54
C ILE A 352 -7.77 -14.77 26.59
N THR A 353 -8.04 -14.24 25.39
CA THR A 353 -8.87 -14.93 24.38
C THR A 353 -8.11 -15.26 23.10
N ASP A 354 -7.14 -14.42 22.70
CA ASP A 354 -6.58 -14.44 21.36
C ASP A 354 -5.09 -14.79 21.37
N LEU A 355 -4.64 -15.48 20.31
CA LEU A 355 -3.23 -15.74 20.03
C LEU A 355 -2.65 -14.70 19.07
N VAL A 356 -1.43 -14.21 19.37
CA VAL A 356 -0.70 -13.23 18.55
C VAL A 356 0.56 -13.85 17.92
N LYS A 357 1.55 -14.26 18.75
CA LYS A 357 2.80 -14.96 18.34
C LYS A 357 2.69 -16.41 18.86
N PRO A 358 2.63 -17.45 17.99
CA PRO A 358 2.38 -18.84 18.39
C PRO A 358 3.24 -19.30 19.58
N ARG A 359 2.58 -19.83 20.62
CA ARG A 359 3.17 -20.34 21.88
C ARG A 359 3.79 -19.30 22.83
N CYS A 360 3.97 -18.03 22.46
CA CYS A 360 4.64 -17.06 23.32
C CYS A 360 3.97 -15.68 23.47
N LEU A 361 3.05 -15.23 22.59
CA LEU A 361 2.34 -13.95 22.78
C LEU A 361 0.84 -14.11 22.56
N TYR A 362 0.06 -13.61 23.51
CA TYR A 362 -1.40 -13.64 23.54
C TYR A 362 -1.95 -12.24 23.86
N ARG A 363 -3.27 -12.03 23.71
CA ARG A 363 -3.94 -10.80 24.15
C ARG A 363 -5.32 -11.05 24.78
N THR A 364 -5.78 -10.07 25.54
CA THR A 364 -7.19 -9.95 25.96
C THR A 364 -8.13 -9.74 24.77
N SER A 365 -9.43 -9.95 24.97
CA SER A 365 -10.42 -9.76 23.90
C SER A 365 -10.49 -8.31 23.41
N PRO A 366 -10.41 -8.04 22.09
CA PRO A 366 -10.56 -6.70 21.54
C PRO A 366 -11.97 -6.12 21.72
N PHE A 367 -12.94 -6.95 22.12
CA PHE A 367 -14.35 -6.59 22.35
C PHE A 367 -14.71 -6.38 23.83
N SER A 368 -13.76 -6.54 24.75
CA SER A 368 -13.99 -6.21 26.16
C SER A 368 -13.90 -4.70 26.38
N GLU A 369 -14.82 -4.14 27.18
CA GLU A 369 -14.88 -2.70 27.49
C GLU A 369 -13.78 -2.23 28.46
N GLY A 370 -12.97 -3.15 29.00
CA GLY A 370 -11.87 -2.86 29.92
C GLY A 370 -10.51 -2.70 29.23
N THR A 371 -9.50 -2.40 30.05
CA THR A 371 -8.08 -2.29 29.64
C THR A 371 -7.61 -3.52 28.87
N GLN A 372 -7.00 -3.30 27.70
CA GLN A 372 -6.48 -4.38 26.85
C GLN A 372 -4.99 -4.63 27.10
N TYR A 373 -4.62 -5.90 27.25
CA TYR A 373 -3.25 -6.33 27.56
C TYR A 373 -2.72 -7.33 26.54
N ALA A 374 -1.43 -7.20 26.23
CA ALA A 374 -0.62 -8.28 25.68
C ALA A 374 -0.03 -9.11 26.84
N VAL A 375 0.09 -10.43 26.63
CA VAL A 375 0.64 -11.36 27.61
C VAL A 375 1.71 -12.21 26.92
N LYS A 376 2.99 -11.94 27.20
CA LYS A 376 4.12 -12.68 26.63
C LYS A 376 4.61 -13.73 27.64
N ILE A 377 4.66 -15.00 27.25
CA ILE A 377 5.38 -16.04 28.01
C ILE A 377 6.84 -15.97 27.57
N LEU A 378 7.76 -15.73 28.51
CA LEU A 378 9.19 -15.70 28.21
C LEU A 378 9.78 -17.11 28.07
N ALA A 379 10.91 -17.21 27.37
CA ALA A 379 11.70 -18.41 27.30
C ALA A 379 12.64 -18.50 28.52
N GLU A 380 12.77 -19.71 29.07
CA GLU A 380 13.59 -20.00 30.25
C GLU A 380 15.08 -19.76 29.94
N GLY A 381 15.77 -18.98 30.78
CA GLY A 381 17.18 -18.64 30.61
C GLY A 381 17.49 -17.58 29.54
N PHE A 382 16.48 -16.85 29.04
CA PHE A 382 16.70 -15.70 28.15
C PHE A 382 16.80 -14.39 28.97
N PRO A 383 17.72 -13.47 28.63
CA PRO A 383 17.95 -12.24 29.38
C PRO A 383 16.83 -11.19 29.22
N GLU A 384 15.81 -11.45 28.40
CA GLU A 384 14.71 -10.50 28.15
C GLU A 384 14.04 -10.02 29.45
N ALA A 385 13.84 -10.90 30.44
CA ALA A 385 13.30 -10.53 31.75
C ALA A 385 14.22 -9.51 32.46
N GLU A 386 15.50 -9.85 32.60
CA GLU A 386 16.53 -9.04 33.25
C GLU A 386 16.72 -7.68 32.55
N MET A 387 16.61 -7.65 31.21
CA MET A 387 16.69 -6.41 30.43
C MET A 387 15.48 -5.50 30.66
N TYR A 388 14.25 -6.02 30.76
CA TYR A 388 13.10 -5.18 31.15
C TYR A 388 13.21 -4.70 32.61
N GLU A 389 13.65 -5.56 33.54
CA GLU A 389 13.84 -5.17 34.95
C GLU A 389 14.91 -4.08 35.10
N GLU A 390 16.01 -4.13 34.35
CA GLU A 390 17.03 -3.09 34.35
C GLU A 390 16.54 -1.81 33.66
N LEU A 391 16.05 -1.93 32.41
CA LEU A 391 15.73 -0.77 31.58
C LEU A 391 14.52 0.02 32.08
N LEU A 392 13.58 -0.59 32.81
CA LEU A 392 12.43 0.13 33.39
C LEU A 392 12.73 0.81 34.74
N GLN A 393 13.94 0.64 35.29
CA GLN A 393 14.39 1.42 36.45
C GLN A 393 14.93 2.80 36.05
N ASP A 394 15.48 2.96 34.84
CA ASP A 394 15.93 4.26 34.34
C ASP A 394 14.77 5.12 33.83
N ARG A 395 14.89 6.42 34.07
CA ARG A 395 13.90 7.47 33.76
C ARG A 395 14.45 8.52 32.78
N ASP A 396 15.55 8.23 32.07
CA ASP A 396 15.96 9.01 30.89
C ASP A 396 14.74 9.21 29.96
N PRO A 397 14.37 10.45 29.57
CA PRO A 397 13.23 10.69 28.68
C PRO A 397 13.36 10.04 27.29
N ARG A 398 14.58 9.64 26.87
CA ARG A 398 14.87 8.85 25.67
C ARG A 398 14.65 7.34 25.86
N ASN A 399 14.32 6.88 27.07
CA ASN A 399 13.97 5.49 27.32
C ASN A 399 12.60 5.16 26.69
N HIS A 400 12.63 4.68 25.44
CA HIS A 400 11.45 4.27 24.69
C HIS A 400 11.14 2.76 24.83
N ILE A 401 11.62 2.08 25.86
CA ILE A 401 11.14 0.72 26.17
C ILE A 401 9.70 0.81 26.68
N LEU A 402 8.83 -0.09 26.19
CA LEU A 402 7.44 -0.16 26.68
C LEU A 402 7.43 -0.52 28.18
N PRO A 403 6.68 0.20 29.04
CA PRO A 403 6.41 -0.25 30.40
C PRO A 403 5.74 -1.63 30.40
N VAL A 404 6.33 -2.59 31.12
CA VAL A 404 5.78 -3.93 31.32
C VAL A 404 5.86 -4.31 32.79
N GLU A 405 4.98 -5.22 33.21
CA GLU A 405 5.05 -5.84 34.52
C GLU A 405 5.47 -7.30 34.37
N LEU A 406 6.53 -7.69 35.08
CA LEU A 406 6.95 -9.09 35.19
C LEU A 406 6.10 -9.79 36.24
N LEU A 407 5.36 -10.81 35.82
CA LEU A 407 4.63 -11.71 36.71
C LEU A 407 5.42 -13.02 36.84
N ASP A 408 5.80 -13.35 38.07
CA ASP A 408 6.33 -14.67 38.41
C ASP A 408 5.22 -15.73 38.27
N ALA A 409 5.60 -16.91 37.79
CA ALA A 409 4.72 -18.06 37.59
C ALA A 409 5.53 -19.36 37.64
N GLU A 410 4.95 -20.42 38.22
CA GLU A 410 5.58 -21.71 38.58
C GLU A 410 6.40 -22.44 37.49
N THR A 411 6.37 -21.98 36.24
CA THR A 411 7.09 -22.58 35.12
C THR A 411 7.94 -21.59 34.32
N ARG A 412 7.48 -20.35 34.08
CA ARG A 412 8.12 -19.34 33.22
C ARG A 412 7.62 -17.94 33.56
N PRO A 413 8.49 -16.91 33.63
CA PRO A 413 8.06 -15.52 33.76
C PRO A 413 7.12 -15.08 32.62
N ILE A 414 6.18 -14.22 32.97
CA ILE A 414 5.22 -13.60 32.04
C ILE A 414 5.48 -12.10 32.00
N LEU A 415 5.56 -11.49 30.80
CA LEU A 415 5.37 -10.06 30.66
C LEU A 415 3.89 -9.75 30.47
N LEU A 416 3.31 -8.98 31.38
CA LEU A 416 2.04 -8.30 31.19
C LEU A 416 2.34 -6.90 30.63
N MET A 417 1.80 -6.58 29.46
CA MET A 417 2.16 -5.36 28.72
C MET A 417 0.91 -4.65 28.19
N PRO A 418 0.92 -3.32 28.04
CA PRO A 418 -0.13 -2.60 27.33
C PRO A 418 -0.36 -3.13 25.90
N TRP A 419 -1.60 -3.42 25.52
CA TRP A 419 -1.94 -3.74 24.13
C TRP A 419 -2.03 -2.44 23.31
N LEU A 420 -0.93 -2.08 22.64
CA LEU A 420 -0.84 -0.90 21.77
C LEU A 420 -0.95 -1.27 20.29
N SER A 421 -1.17 -0.26 19.45
CA SER A 421 -1.21 -0.44 17.99
C SER A 421 0.19 -0.65 17.40
N GLU A 422 0.34 -1.62 16.48
CA GLU A 422 1.52 -1.72 15.59
C GLU A 422 1.75 -0.34 14.94
N PHE A 423 2.99 0.15 14.93
CA PHE A 423 3.34 1.48 14.38
C PHE A 423 2.79 1.72 12.96
N TYR A 424 2.79 0.67 12.13
CA TYR A 424 2.29 0.71 10.75
C TYR A 424 0.75 0.87 10.63
N VAL A 425 -0.02 0.50 11.67
CA VAL A 425 -1.50 0.56 11.68
C VAL A 425 -2.02 1.99 11.79
N LEU A 426 -1.19 2.95 12.21
CA LEU A 426 -1.52 4.39 12.33
C LEU A 426 -1.88 5.10 11.01
N GLN A 427 -1.92 4.38 9.87
CA GLN A 427 -2.23 4.93 8.55
C GLN A 427 -1.27 6.06 8.14
N LEU A 428 0.04 5.83 8.33
CA LEU A 428 1.14 6.79 8.12
C LEU A 428 1.07 7.55 6.79
N TYR A 429 0.51 6.94 5.74
CA TYR A 429 0.25 7.57 4.43
C TYR A 429 -0.71 8.79 4.45
N LYS A 430 -1.38 9.05 5.58
CA LYS A 430 -2.23 10.25 5.81
C LYS A 430 -1.51 11.36 6.59
N TRP A 431 -0.33 11.10 7.13
CA TRP A 431 0.37 12.00 8.03
C TRP A 431 1.14 13.05 7.23
N ARG A 432 1.38 14.23 7.80
CA ARG A 432 2.37 15.16 7.22
C ARG A 432 3.76 14.60 7.48
N THR A 433 4.72 14.90 6.60
CA THR A 433 6.11 14.45 6.75
C THR A 433 6.69 14.84 8.11
N SER A 434 6.38 16.03 8.61
CA SER A 434 6.77 16.52 9.94
C SER A 434 6.17 15.70 11.08
N ASP A 435 4.88 15.32 11.01
CA ASP A 435 4.24 14.48 12.03
C ASP A 435 4.84 13.06 12.04
N PHE A 436 5.14 12.50 10.86
CA PHE A 436 5.82 11.20 10.74
C PHE A 436 7.26 11.24 11.28
N LEU A 437 8.05 12.25 10.90
CA LEU A 437 9.43 12.40 11.35
C LEU A 437 9.52 12.57 12.88
N LYS A 438 8.56 13.25 13.51
CA LYS A 438 8.47 13.39 14.98
C LYS A 438 8.20 12.07 15.71
N LEU A 439 7.47 11.13 15.11
CA LEU A 439 7.36 9.78 15.67
C LEU A 439 8.59 8.93 15.35
N PHE A 440 9.14 9.04 14.14
CA PHE A 440 10.33 8.27 13.79
C PHE A 440 11.54 8.63 14.64
N LEU A 441 11.68 9.91 14.99
CA LEU A 441 12.67 10.42 15.93
C LEU A 441 12.66 9.66 17.26
N GLN A 442 11.49 9.39 17.85
CA GLN A 442 11.40 8.66 19.11
C GLN A 442 11.95 7.22 19.02
N ILE A 443 11.95 6.62 17.82
CA ILE A 443 12.61 5.33 17.56
C ILE A 443 14.14 5.53 17.53
N VAL A 444 14.63 6.64 16.94
CA VAL A 444 16.06 7.01 16.98
C VAL A 444 16.52 7.25 18.42
N GLU A 445 15.77 8.05 19.19
CA GLU A 445 16.04 8.37 20.60
C GLU A 445 16.07 7.09 21.46
N GLY A 446 15.13 6.16 21.23
CA GLY A 446 15.10 4.86 21.89
C GLY A 446 16.28 3.95 21.55
N VAL A 447 16.74 3.95 20.29
CA VAL A 447 17.92 3.19 19.86
C VAL A 447 19.21 3.83 20.39
N GLU A 448 19.33 5.16 20.37
CA GLU A 448 20.45 5.89 20.97
C GLU A 448 20.57 5.62 22.47
N TYR A 449 19.46 5.69 23.22
CA TYR A 449 19.43 5.37 24.65
C TYR A 449 19.92 3.93 24.96
N LEU A 450 19.55 2.95 24.14
CA LEU A 450 20.09 1.59 24.27
C LEU A 450 21.59 1.56 23.95
N HIS A 451 22.01 2.27 22.90
CA HIS A 451 23.41 2.29 22.43
C HIS A 451 24.35 2.96 23.46
N ASP A 452 23.91 4.04 24.11
CA ASP A 452 24.59 4.68 25.26
C ASP A 452 24.81 3.70 26.42
N HIS A 453 23.82 2.86 26.70
CA HIS A 453 23.89 1.82 27.74
C HIS A 453 24.71 0.59 27.29
N ASN A 454 25.33 0.64 26.11
CA ASN A 454 26.06 -0.45 25.46
C ASN A 454 25.16 -1.68 25.21
N ILE A 455 23.93 -1.44 24.76
CA ILE A 455 22.92 -2.45 24.46
C ILE A 455 22.51 -2.30 22.99
N THR A 456 22.43 -3.42 22.28
CA THR A 456 21.93 -3.49 20.89
C THR A 456 20.68 -4.34 20.85
N HIS A 457 19.67 -3.94 20.08
CA HIS A 457 18.38 -4.61 20.06
C HIS A 457 18.36 -5.88 19.21
N GLY A 458 18.92 -5.85 18.00
CA GLY A 458 18.99 -7.01 17.11
C GLY A 458 17.82 -7.19 16.13
N ASP A 459 16.61 -6.68 16.40
CA ASP A 459 15.44 -6.81 15.52
C ASP A 459 14.54 -5.56 15.51
N ILE A 460 15.13 -4.36 15.39
CA ILE A 460 14.35 -3.12 15.17
C ILE A 460 13.52 -3.25 13.89
N CYS A 461 12.20 -3.33 14.02
CA CYS A 461 11.31 -3.54 12.87
C CYS A 461 9.87 -3.07 13.15
N HIS A 462 9.03 -3.05 12.11
CA HIS A 462 7.67 -2.51 12.17
C HIS A 462 6.69 -3.31 13.07
N GLY A 463 7.04 -4.54 13.46
CA GLY A 463 6.30 -5.34 14.45
C GLY A 463 6.80 -5.16 15.89
N ASN A 464 8.03 -4.67 16.06
CA ASN A 464 8.70 -4.48 17.35
C ASN A 464 8.70 -3.00 17.77
N VAL A 465 7.92 -2.16 17.08
CA VAL A 465 7.67 -0.76 17.41
C VAL A 465 6.15 -0.54 17.45
N VAL A 466 5.68 0.06 18.54
CA VAL A 466 4.27 0.36 18.81
C VAL A 466 4.11 1.82 19.22
N ALA A 467 2.90 2.37 19.14
CA ALA A 467 2.63 3.74 19.54
C ALA A 467 1.35 3.83 20.37
N ALA A 468 1.39 4.62 21.44
CA ALA A 468 0.24 4.85 22.31
C ALA A 468 -0.65 5.98 21.78
N THR A 469 -1.95 5.72 21.69
CA THR A 469 -2.98 6.72 21.39
C THR A 469 -3.59 7.27 22.68
N GLU A 470 -4.33 8.38 22.59
CA GLU A 470 -5.09 8.93 23.72
C GLU A 470 -6.03 7.90 24.37
N ARG A 471 -6.56 6.95 23.59
CA ARG A 471 -7.42 5.86 24.08
C ARG A 471 -6.66 4.91 25.00
N ASP A 472 -5.41 4.58 24.67
CA ASP A 472 -4.67 3.52 25.35
C ASP A 472 -4.25 3.97 26.76
N VAL A 473 -3.93 5.26 26.92
CA VAL A 473 -3.61 5.92 28.20
C VAL A 473 -4.76 5.85 29.22
N HIS A 474 -6.02 5.76 28.76
CA HIS A 474 -7.16 5.58 29.67
C HIS A 474 -7.18 4.21 30.35
N GLY A 475 -6.55 3.20 29.74
CA GLY A 475 -6.39 1.87 30.32
C GLY A 475 -5.07 1.68 31.08
N HIS A 476 -4.04 2.43 30.68
CA HIS A 476 -2.62 2.29 31.08
C HIS A 476 -2.04 3.66 31.44
N PRO A 477 -2.13 4.14 32.70
CA PRO A 477 -1.68 5.49 33.07
C PRO A 477 -0.15 5.68 33.03
N GLU A 478 0.62 4.61 32.90
CA GLU A 478 2.09 4.61 32.79
C GLU A 478 2.62 4.94 31.40
N ILE A 479 1.79 4.88 30.35
CA ILE A 479 2.17 5.28 28.98
C ILE A 479 1.69 6.70 28.67
N GLN A 480 2.49 7.42 27.89
CA GLN A 480 2.18 8.78 27.41
C GLN A 480 1.51 8.74 26.01
N PRO A 481 0.51 9.59 25.71
CA PRO A 481 -0.15 9.62 24.41
C PRO A 481 0.78 10.22 23.34
N GLY A 482 0.77 9.66 22.14
CA GLY A 482 1.66 10.06 21.04
C GLY A 482 3.12 9.60 21.22
N ARG A 483 3.42 8.87 22.32
CA ARG A 483 4.75 8.28 22.55
C ARG A 483 4.88 6.94 21.82
N VAL A 484 6.02 6.76 21.18
CA VAL A 484 6.43 5.51 20.52
C VAL A 484 7.20 4.66 21.53
N TYR A 485 7.05 3.33 21.44
CA TYR A 485 7.78 2.37 22.26
C TYR A 485 8.34 1.22 21.43
N ILE A 486 9.44 0.66 21.92
CA ILE A 486 10.19 -0.46 21.37
C ILE A 486 9.93 -1.69 22.26
N ILE A 487 9.74 -2.86 21.64
CA ILE A 487 9.30 -4.11 22.28
C ILE A 487 10.01 -5.35 21.70
N ASP A 488 9.74 -6.53 22.28
CA ASP A 488 10.27 -7.84 21.86
C ASP A 488 11.81 -7.92 22.01
N LEU A 489 12.28 -7.71 23.25
CA LEU A 489 13.69 -7.71 23.64
C LEU A 489 14.35 -9.12 23.63
N GLU A 490 13.73 -10.09 22.94
CA GLU A 490 14.16 -11.48 22.77
C GLU A 490 15.53 -11.60 22.07
N THR A 491 15.91 -10.60 21.26
CA THR A 491 17.16 -10.54 20.49
C THR A 491 18.23 -9.61 21.09
N VAL A 492 17.93 -8.92 22.20
CA VAL A 492 18.79 -7.91 22.82
C VAL A 492 20.12 -8.50 23.30
N ARG A 493 21.20 -7.71 23.16
CA ARG A 493 22.53 -8.04 23.65
C ARG A 493 23.19 -6.83 24.30
N ARG A 494 23.69 -6.99 25.53
CA ARG A 494 24.69 -6.08 26.11
C ARG A 494 26.06 -6.36 25.49
N ILE A 495 26.68 -5.34 24.93
CA ILE A 495 28.01 -5.40 24.31
C ILE A 495 29.03 -4.80 25.29
N PRO A 496 30.18 -5.44 25.58
CA PRO A 496 31.15 -4.90 26.54
C PRO A 496 31.96 -3.67 26.06
N ALA A 497 31.70 -3.17 24.85
CA ALA A 497 32.44 -2.07 24.23
C ALA A 497 31.44 -1.09 23.56
N PRO A 498 31.72 0.23 23.64
CA PRO A 498 30.83 1.27 23.12
C PRO A 498 30.90 1.39 21.59
N PRO A 499 29.87 1.97 20.94
CA PRO A 499 29.77 2.11 19.50
C PRO A 499 31.09 2.47 18.78
N GLY A 500 31.44 1.70 17.75
CA GLY A 500 32.66 1.89 16.95
C GLY A 500 33.89 1.12 17.45
N VAL A 501 33.84 0.50 18.64
CA VAL A 501 34.98 -0.24 19.23
C VAL A 501 34.81 -1.77 19.11
N GLN A 502 33.57 -2.25 19.09
CA GLN A 502 33.22 -3.67 19.01
C GLN A 502 33.64 -4.36 17.71
N LEU A 503 33.90 -5.67 17.81
CA LEU A 503 34.05 -6.54 16.65
C LEU A 503 32.68 -6.94 16.08
N ALA A 504 32.65 -7.28 14.79
CA ALA A 504 31.45 -7.83 14.15
C ALA A 504 31.02 -9.16 14.81
N LEU A 505 29.74 -9.26 15.15
CA LEU A 505 29.13 -10.42 15.79
C LEU A 505 28.20 -11.16 14.81
N PRO A 506 27.90 -12.45 15.05
CA PRO A 506 26.87 -13.18 14.32
C PRO A 506 25.52 -12.45 14.40
N LEU A 507 24.93 -12.16 13.24
CA LEU A 507 23.63 -11.53 13.16
C LEU A 507 22.54 -12.41 13.81
N PRO A 508 21.57 -11.83 14.53
CA PRO A 508 20.44 -12.57 15.07
C PRO A 508 19.49 -13.06 13.97
N GLU A 509 18.57 -13.98 14.31
CA GLU A 509 17.38 -14.17 13.48
C GLU A 509 16.49 -12.93 13.62
N ALA A 510 16.33 -12.19 12.54
CA ALA A 510 15.65 -10.90 12.48
C ALA A 510 14.72 -10.82 11.26
N GLN A 511 13.72 -9.94 11.31
CA GLN A 511 12.74 -9.75 10.24
C GLN A 511 13.37 -9.12 8.98
N PHE A 512 14.39 -8.28 9.17
CA PHE A 512 15.13 -7.68 8.07
C PHE A 512 16.29 -8.56 7.59
N ARG A 513 16.38 -8.73 6.27
CA ARG A 513 17.52 -9.43 5.64
C ARG A 513 18.76 -8.53 5.60
N PRO A 514 19.97 -9.09 5.76
CA PRO A 514 21.22 -8.34 5.65
C PRO A 514 21.37 -7.58 4.31
N PRO A 515 22.10 -6.44 4.29
CA PRO A 515 22.27 -5.61 3.10
C PRO A 515 23.05 -6.31 1.99
N ILE A 516 23.91 -7.27 2.34
CA ILE A 516 24.68 -8.09 1.41
C ILE A 516 24.20 -9.54 1.56
N LYS A 517 23.93 -10.21 0.44
CA LYS A 517 23.56 -11.64 0.44
C LYS A 517 24.71 -12.45 1.04
N ASP A 518 24.38 -13.42 1.88
CA ASP A 518 25.31 -14.32 2.57
C ASP A 518 26.22 -13.63 3.63
N MET A 519 25.96 -12.37 3.99
CA MET A 519 26.51 -11.71 5.19
C MET A 519 25.90 -12.35 6.45
N SER A 520 26.75 -12.96 7.27
CA SER A 520 26.37 -13.61 8.55
C SER A 520 26.83 -12.86 9.80
N GLN A 521 27.69 -11.86 9.64
CA GLN A 521 28.24 -11.03 10.72
C GLN A 521 28.20 -9.55 10.34
N LEU A 522 27.94 -8.69 11.32
CA LEU A 522 28.08 -7.24 11.24
C LEU A 522 28.42 -6.70 12.64
N ASP A 523 28.88 -5.47 12.74
CA ASP A 523 28.76 -4.71 13.99
C ASP A 523 27.28 -4.70 14.44
N PRO A 524 26.96 -5.13 15.68
CA PRO A 524 25.58 -5.16 16.18
C PRO A 524 24.93 -3.76 16.34
N TYR A 525 25.70 -2.68 16.51
CA TYR A 525 25.14 -1.33 16.60
C TYR A 525 24.76 -0.81 15.20
N SER A 526 25.66 -0.97 14.23
CA SER A 526 25.37 -0.76 12.79
C SER A 526 24.22 -1.63 12.28
N TRP A 527 23.96 -2.78 12.90
CA TRP A 527 22.81 -3.62 12.58
C TRP A 527 21.48 -2.96 12.97
N ASP A 528 21.37 -2.42 14.20
CA ASP A 528 20.19 -1.66 14.61
C ASP A 528 19.97 -0.43 13.71
N VAL A 529 21.02 0.32 13.39
CA VAL A 529 20.97 1.47 12.47
C VAL A 529 20.51 1.06 11.06
N TYR A 530 21.02 -0.05 10.52
CA TYR A 530 20.55 -0.60 9.25
C TYR A 530 19.06 -0.97 9.31
N CYS A 531 18.64 -1.66 10.37
CA CYS A 531 17.26 -2.07 10.60
C CYS A 531 16.31 -0.86 10.75
N LEU A 532 16.76 0.20 11.42
CA LEU A 532 16.07 1.49 11.51
C LEU A 532 15.92 2.14 10.12
N GLY A 533 16.97 2.14 9.29
CA GLY A 533 16.89 2.57 7.88
C GLY A 533 15.94 1.74 7.01
N ARG A 534 15.82 0.43 7.29
CA ARG A 534 14.82 -0.44 6.64
C ARG A 534 13.40 -0.13 7.11
N LEU A 535 13.21 0.18 8.38
CA LEU A 535 11.92 0.59 8.95
C LEU A 535 11.46 1.93 8.35
N PHE A 536 12.34 2.92 8.23
CA PHE A 536 12.03 4.21 7.60
C PHE A 536 11.49 4.05 6.18
N GLY A 537 12.22 3.32 5.32
CA GLY A 537 11.83 3.08 3.93
C GLY A 537 10.51 2.30 3.79
N MET A 538 10.21 1.38 4.71
CA MET A 538 8.90 0.73 4.76
C MET A 538 7.77 1.73 5.09
N CYS A 539 8.00 2.66 6.01
CA CYS A 539 7.00 3.64 6.44
C CYS A 539 6.76 4.75 5.40
N THR A 540 7.78 5.17 4.66
CA THR A 540 7.62 6.11 3.52
C THR A 540 7.11 5.42 2.24
N GLY A 541 7.19 4.10 2.16
CA GLY A 541 6.72 3.29 1.03
C GLY A 541 7.76 3.03 -0.07
N ASP A 542 9.01 3.47 0.10
CA ASP A 542 10.13 3.03 -0.73
C ASP A 542 10.96 1.94 -0.03
N GLU A 543 10.50 0.70 -0.19
CA GLU A 543 11.25 -0.49 0.23
C GLU A 543 12.55 -0.73 -0.57
N ARG A 544 12.82 0.04 -1.64
CA ARG A 544 13.83 -0.26 -2.65
C ARG A 544 15.06 0.63 -2.59
N SER A 545 14.95 1.87 -2.12
CA SER A 545 16.09 2.76 -1.87
C SER A 545 16.21 3.16 -0.40
N PRO A 546 16.58 2.23 0.51
CA PRO A 546 16.93 2.62 1.89
C PRO A 546 18.07 3.64 1.93
N TYR A 547 18.91 3.70 0.88
CA TYR A 547 19.99 4.67 0.70
C TYR A 547 19.54 6.06 0.22
N SER A 548 18.28 6.23 -0.22
CA SER A 548 17.74 7.58 -0.43
C SER A 548 17.57 8.29 0.91
N TYR A 549 17.26 7.54 1.98
CA TYR A 549 17.07 8.08 3.33
C TYR A 549 18.26 7.89 4.27
N THR A 550 19.33 7.18 3.89
CA THR A 550 20.54 7.15 4.73
C THR A 550 21.07 8.57 4.95
N HIS A 551 21.08 9.48 3.96
CA HIS A 551 21.54 10.85 4.24
C HIS A 551 20.70 11.62 5.28
N ILE A 552 19.44 11.24 5.51
CA ILE A 552 18.59 11.79 6.59
C ILE A 552 18.92 11.08 7.91
N ILE A 553 19.08 9.76 7.91
CA ILE A 553 19.32 8.95 9.10
C ILE A 553 20.77 9.10 9.60
N ASP A 554 21.76 9.01 8.71
CA ASP A 554 23.14 9.42 8.92
C ASP A 554 23.21 10.88 9.43
N GLY A 555 22.31 11.76 8.98
CA GLY A 555 22.19 13.13 9.48
C GLY A 555 21.64 13.22 10.92
N LEU A 556 20.61 12.43 11.23
CA LEU A 556 20.04 12.29 12.58
C LEU A 556 20.98 11.59 13.57
N LEU A 557 21.92 10.77 13.09
CA LEU A 557 22.88 10.01 13.92
C LEU A 557 24.24 10.70 14.04
N ALA A 558 24.75 11.35 12.99
CA ALA A 558 26.00 12.12 13.06
C ALA A 558 25.87 13.38 13.91
N THR A 559 24.65 13.85 14.17
CA THR A 559 24.39 15.05 14.98
C THR A 559 24.50 14.83 16.49
N SER A 560 24.41 13.59 16.99
CA SER A 560 24.63 13.31 18.42
C SER A 560 26.08 12.98 18.77
N GLY A 561 26.85 12.39 17.84
CA GLY A 561 28.28 12.09 17.98
C GLY A 561 29.20 13.31 17.82
N ASP A 562 29.59 13.62 16.57
CA ASP A 562 30.65 14.59 16.28
C ASP A 562 30.18 16.04 16.10
N ALA A 563 28.91 16.29 15.72
CA ALA A 563 28.46 17.64 15.36
C ALA A 563 28.48 18.65 16.53
N ARG A 564 28.55 18.18 17.79
CA ARG A 564 28.71 19.01 19.00
C ARG A 564 29.97 19.88 19.01
N VAL A 565 30.91 19.67 18.08
CA VAL A 565 32.14 20.48 17.94
C VAL A 565 31.93 21.74 17.09
N MET A 566 30.80 21.88 16.37
CA MET A 566 30.55 22.97 15.41
C MET A 566 29.34 23.86 15.72
N ALA A 567 28.64 23.65 16.84
CA ALA A 567 27.52 24.50 17.28
C ALA A 567 27.50 24.66 18.80
N ASP A 568 27.35 25.91 19.28
CA ASP A 568 27.30 26.24 20.71
C ASP A 568 25.97 25.86 21.41
N GLU A 569 24.95 25.41 20.66
CA GLU A 569 23.68 24.91 21.19
C GLU A 569 23.46 23.43 20.83
N PRO A 570 22.85 22.62 21.73
CA PRO A 570 22.60 21.21 21.49
C PRO A 570 21.54 21.01 20.39
N VAL A 571 21.97 20.50 19.24
CA VAL A 571 21.11 20.16 18.11
C VAL A 571 20.17 19.00 18.50
N THR A 572 18.92 19.33 18.86
CA THR A 572 17.83 18.34 18.93
C THR A 572 17.23 18.15 17.54
N ALA A 573 16.64 17.00 17.23
CA ALA A 573 16.03 16.81 15.91
C ALA A 573 14.79 17.69 15.67
N ASP A 574 14.14 18.20 16.73
CA ASP A 574 13.13 19.26 16.59
C ASP A 574 13.77 20.56 16.05
N THR A 575 15.05 20.85 16.33
CA THR A 575 15.79 21.96 15.70
C THR A 575 16.23 21.66 14.26
N LEU A 576 16.54 20.41 13.91
CA LEU A 576 16.89 20.00 12.54
C LEU A 576 15.74 20.18 11.54
N LEU A 577 14.49 20.02 12.00
CA LEU A 577 13.28 20.19 11.20
C LEU A 577 12.71 21.62 11.25
N GLN A 578 13.23 22.48 12.12
CA GLN A 578 12.89 23.90 12.15
C GLN A 578 13.66 24.68 11.09
N VAL A 579 13.05 25.75 10.59
CA VAL A 579 13.75 26.75 9.77
C VAL A 579 14.79 27.44 10.66
N PRO A 580 16.09 27.50 10.27
CA PRO A 580 17.12 28.15 11.07
C PRO A 580 16.76 29.59 11.41
N ARG A 581 17.01 30.02 12.65
CA ARG A 581 16.58 31.34 13.15
C ARG A 581 17.09 32.50 12.28
N TRP A 582 18.33 32.43 11.81
CA TRP A 582 18.92 33.44 10.91
C TRP A 582 18.12 33.56 9.59
N LEU A 583 17.65 32.43 9.06
CA LEU A 583 16.88 32.33 7.83
C LEU A 583 15.43 32.83 8.01
N GLN A 584 14.82 32.55 9.18
CA GLN A 584 13.54 33.17 9.56
C GLN A 584 13.66 34.71 9.64
N THR A 585 14.80 35.21 10.10
CA THR A 585 15.07 36.66 10.20
C THR A 585 15.73 37.26 8.95
N HIS A 586 15.85 36.52 7.85
CA HIS A 586 16.67 36.94 6.72
C HIS A 586 16.10 38.22 6.08
N PRO A 587 16.86 39.34 6.02
CA PRO A 587 16.30 40.66 5.69
C PRO A 587 15.56 40.70 4.36
N GLU A 588 16.08 40.00 3.35
CA GLU A 588 15.47 39.96 2.01
C GLU A 588 14.22 39.08 1.94
N LEU A 589 14.10 38.03 2.77
CA LEU A 589 12.90 37.21 2.85
C LEU A 589 11.79 37.97 3.59
N LEU A 590 12.12 38.61 4.70
CA LEU A 590 11.22 39.51 5.44
C LEU A 590 10.74 40.67 4.56
N ARG A 591 11.63 41.30 3.78
CA ARG A 591 11.28 42.39 2.84
C ARG A 591 10.29 41.94 1.75
N ARG A 592 10.30 40.66 1.39
CA ARG A 592 9.38 40.03 0.43
C ARG A 592 8.11 39.46 1.09
N GLY A 593 8.02 39.45 2.42
CA GLY A 593 6.92 38.84 3.16
C GLY A 593 6.93 37.31 3.17
N ILE A 594 8.09 36.67 2.91
CA ILE A 594 8.23 35.22 2.82
C ILE A 594 8.41 34.65 4.23
N VAL A 595 7.43 33.86 4.68
CA VAL A 595 7.52 33.10 5.94
C VAL A 595 7.74 31.63 5.62
N LEU A 596 8.95 31.14 5.88
CA LEU A 596 9.26 29.71 5.78
C LEU A 596 8.68 28.99 7.00
N THR A 597 8.04 27.85 6.77
CA THR A 597 7.29 27.07 7.80
C THR A 597 7.61 25.59 7.77
N ASP A 598 8.06 25.06 6.63
CA ASP A 598 8.32 23.64 6.42
C ASP A 598 9.80 23.39 6.05
N CYS A 599 10.31 22.22 6.43
CA CYS A 599 11.63 21.74 6.07
C CYS A 599 11.52 20.64 5.01
N LEU A 600 12.10 20.87 3.82
CA LEU A 600 12.09 19.91 2.71
C LEU A 600 13.33 18.99 2.71
N LYS A 601 14.50 19.52 3.11
CA LYS A 601 15.77 18.79 3.22
C LYS A 601 16.53 19.36 4.43
N PRO A 602 16.62 18.65 5.57
CA PRO A 602 17.19 19.19 6.82
C PRO A 602 18.57 19.82 6.63
N SER A 603 18.78 21.00 7.20
CA SER A 603 19.97 21.87 7.04
C SER A 603 20.20 22.46 5.63
N TYR A 604 19.40 22.13 4.62
CA TYR A 604 19.65 22.56 3.23
C TYR A 604 18.48 23.29 2.56
N VAL A 605 17.24 22.79 2.64
CA VAL A 605 16.09 23.31 1.88
C VAL A 605 14.85 23.43 2.75
N TYR A 606 14.25 24.61 2.73
CA TYR A 606 13.06 25.00 3.50
C TYR A 606 12.02 25.60 2.57
N SER A 607 10.73 25.62 2.95
CA SER A 607 9.68 26.23 2.14
C SER A 607 8.65 27.01 2.95
N THR A 608 7.91 27.87 2.27
CA THR A 608 6.61 28.37 2.75
C THR A 608 5.60 27.23 2.81
N THR A 609 4.48 27.43 3.51
CA THR A 609 3.40 26.44 3.54
C THR A 609 2.79 26.29 2.15
N TRP A 610 2.51 25.06 1.75
CA TRP A 610 1.86 24.69 0.48
C TRP A 610 0.40 25.17 0.37
N MET A 611 -0.19 25.62 1.49
CA MET A 611 -1.53 26.22 1.52
C MET A 611 -1.52 27.68 1.04
N GLU A 612 -0.44 28.42 1.29
CA GLU A 612 -0.28 29.80 0.84
C GLU A 612 0.25 29.85 -0.59
N GLN A 613 -0.07 30.91 -1.33
CA GLN A 613 0.27 31.08 -2.75
C GLN A 613 0.61 32.54 -3.03
N PRO A 614 1.69 32.84 -3.77
CA PRO A 614 2.70 31.91 -4.31
C PRO A 614 3.49 31.15 -3.22
N SER A 615 3.92 29.93 -3.55
CA SER A 615 4.66 29.04 -2.64
C SER A 615 6.13 28.93 -3.05
N TYR A 616 7.05 29.10 -2.10
CA TYR A 616 8.48 29.21 -2.39
C TYR A 616 9.32 28.20 -1.60
N ALA A 617 10.40 27.74 -2.22
CA ALA A 617 11.50 27.04 -1.57
C ALA A 617 12.72 27.96 -1.48
N VAL A 618 13.47 27.83 -0.38
CA VAL A 618 14.75 28.50 -0.15
C VAL A 618 15.78 27.44 0.20
N LYS A 619 16.84 27.35 -0.62
CA LYS A 619 17.97 26.47 -0.39
C LYS A 619 19.17 27.27 0.12
N ILE A 620 19.81 26.79 1.18
CA ILE A 620 21.10 27.31 1.67
C ILE A 620 22.19 26.85 0.70
N LEU A 621 23.02 27.79 0.24
CA LEU A 621 24.13 27.51 -0.67
C LEU A 621 25.45 27.39 0.08
N ASP A 622 26.23 26.39 -0.31
CA ASP A 622 27.62 26.21 0.09
C ASP A 622 28.53 27.06 -0.82
N SER A 623 29.46 27.81 -0.21
CA SER A 623 30.35 28.76 -0.89
C SER A 623 31.41 28.10 -1.76
N ASP A 624 31.70 26.83 -1.50
CA ASP A 624 32.86 26.13 -2.06
C ASP A 624 32.48 25.34 -3.33
N ASN A 625 31.24 25.47 -3.81
CA ASN A 625 30.73 24.81 -5.02
C ASN A 625 30.20 25.78 -6.08
N GLU A 626 29.94 25.26 -7.29
CA GLU A 626 29.59 26.05 -8.47
C GLU A 626 28.08 26.36 -8.61
N GLU A 627 27.22 25.89 -7.69
CA GLU A 627 25.75 25.92 -7.84
C GLU A 627 25.21 27.34 -8.03
N ALA A 628 25.66 28.31 -7.22
CA ALA A 628 25.26 29.71 -7.36
C ALA A 628 25.53 30.25 -8.77
N ALA A 629 26.73 29.98 -9.31
CA ALA A 629 27.17 30.44 -10.62
C ALA A 629 26.49 29.68 -11.78
N ILE A 630 26.22 28.38 -11.60
CA ILE A 630 25.49 27.55 -12.56
C ILE A 630 24.03 28.00 -12.64
N CYS A 631 23.35 28.19 -11.51
CA CYS A 631 22.00 28.75 -11.45
C CYS A 631 21.96 30.16 -12.04
N GLU A 632 22.84 31.08 -11.63
CA GLU A 632 22.90 32.43 -12.22
C GLU A 632 23.11 32.41 -13.74
N ARG A 633 23.96 31.52 -14.25
CA ARG A 633 24.17 31.37 -15.70
C ARG A 633 22.88 30.91 -16.38
N LEU A 634 22.25 29.86 -15.86
CA LEU A 634 21.08 29.25 -16.48
C LEU A 634 19.84 30.18 -16.42
N ASN A 635 19.67 30.97 -15.36
CA ASN A 635 18.60 31.98 -15.29
C ASN A 635 18.75 33.15 -16.28
N ARG A 636 19.94 33.37 -16.85
CA ARG A 636 20.17 34.41 -17.89
C ARG A 636 19.82 33.92 -19.30
N GLU A 637 19.66 32.60 -19.49
CA GLU A 637 19.44 31.99 -20.79
C GLU A 637 17.94 31.78 -21.08
N SER A 638 17.41 32.52 -22.05
CA SER A 638 15.99 32.44 -22.46
C SER A 638 15.72 31.37 -23.53
N ASP A 639 16.54 30.32 -23.61
CA ASP A 639 16.35 29.23 -24.58
C ASP A 639 15.10 28.41 -24.20
N PRO A 640 14.17 28.09 -25.14
CA PRO A 640 12.99 27.30 -24.83
C PRO A 640 13.32 25.88 -24.31
N ARG A 641 14.54 25.37 -24.54
CA ARG A 641 15.05 24.10 -24.01
C ARG A 641 15.62 24.21 -22.60
N ASN A 642 15.64 25.41 -22.01
CA ASN A 642 16.15 25.61 -20.65
C ASN A 642 15.14 25.09 -19.61
N HIS A 643 15.40 23.91 -19.08
CA HIS A 643 14.61 23.27 -18.01
C HIS A 643 15.26 23.45 -16.62
N THR A 644 15.93 24.55 -16.30
CA THR A 644 16.21 24.88 -14.89
C THR A 644 15.05 25.59 -14.23
N VAL A 645 14.75 25.31 -12.96
CA VAL A 645 13.76 26.11 -12.22
C VAL A 645 14.18 27.58 -12.22
N PRO A 646 13.29 28.52 -12.58
CA PRO A 646 13.58 29.95 -12.46
C PRO A 646 13.87 30.29 -11.00
N CYS A 647 15.10 30.72 -10.70
CA CYS A 647 15.57 30.96 -9.34
C CYS A 647 16.43 32.23 -9.25
N GLU A 648 16.65 32.68 -8.02
CA GLU A 648 17.38 33.90 -7.71
C GLU A 648 18.39 33.62 -6.61
N THR A 649 19.68 33.83 -6.90
CA THR A 649 20.72 33.83 -5.87
C THR A 649 20.58 35.11 -5.06
N ILE A 650 20.08 34.99 -3.83
CA ILE A 650 20.12 36.06 -2.84
C ILE A 650 21.54 36.05 -2.27
N GLY A 651 22.24 37.17 -2.45
CA GLY A 651 23.64 37.34 -2.04
C GLY A 651 23.85 37.18 -0.53
N PRO A 652 25.12 37.07 -0.10
CA PRO A 652 25.48 36.63 1.23
C PRO A 652 24.93 37.52 2.35
N ASP A 653 24.46 36.89 3.41
CA ASP A 653 24.13 37.52 4.68
C ASP A 653 25.39 38.04 5.42
N PRO A 654 25.28 38.70 6.58
CA PRO A 654 26.43 39.22 7.33
C PRO A 654 27.44 38.16 7.81
N GLU A 655 27.09 36.87 7.75
CA GLU A 655 27.97 35.73 8.08
C GLU A 655 28.52 35.04 6.81
N GLY A 656 28.21 35.56 5.62
CA GLY A 656 28.68 35.05 4.33
C GLY A 656 27.77 34.04 3.64
N ARG A 657 26.61 33.70 4.23
CA ARG A 657 25.73 32.64 3.72
C ARG A 657 24.84 33.16 2.59
N SER A 658 25.01 32.60 1.39
CA SER A 658 24.11 32.87 0.25
C SER A 658 22.94 31.89 0.25
N VAL A 659 21.80 32.27 -0.33
CA VAL A 659 20.64 31.36 -0.48
C VAL A 659 20.03 31.43 -1.89
N LEU A 660 19.58 30.28 -2.40
CA LEU A 660 18.86 30.17 -3.67
C LEU A 660 17.35 30.21 -3.39
N PHE A 661 16.69 31.25 -3.89
CA PHE A 661 15.24 31.43 -3.79
C PHE A 661 14.57 30.93 -5.07
N MET A 662 13.55 30.08 -4.95
CA MET A 662 12.89 29.45 -6.11
C MET A 662 11.39 29.15 -5.85
N PRO A 663 10.55 29.04 -6.89
CA PRO A 663 9.20 28.47 -6.78
C PRO A 663 9.23 27.05 -6.23
N CYS A 664 8.30 26.71 -5.32
CA CYS A 664 8.08 25.33 -4.90
C CYS A 664 7.09 24.67 -5.87
N LEU A 665 7.51 23.60 -6.57
CA LEU A 665 6.71 22.92 -7.61
C LEU A 665 6.53 21.41 -7.29
N SER A 666 5.42 20.84 -7.76
CA SER A 666 5.12 19.38 -7.85
C SER A 666 6.14 18.61 -8.74
N PRO A 667 6.12 17.27 -8.94
CA PRO A 667 7.07 16.56 -9.84
C PRO A 667 6.52 15.87 -11.13
N VAL A 668 7.41 15.69 -12.14
CA VAL A 668 7.32 14.94 -13.44
C VAL A 668 6.30 15.44 -14.53
N TYR A 669 6.56 15.65 -15.85
CA TYR A 669 7.42 15.01 -16.89
C TYR A 669 8.01 15.98 -17.99
N ASN A 670 8.95 15.48 -18.85
CA ASN A 670 9.85 16.13 -19.84
C ASN A 670 11.28 16.53 -19.36
N ILE A 671 12.21 15.55 -19.30
CA ILE A 671 13.58 15.73 -18.75
C ILE A 671 14.67 15.86 -19.84
N LEU A 672 14.56 15.09 -20.93
CA LEU A 672 15.62 14.87 -21.94
C LEU A 672 16.17 16.16 -22.54
N GLU A 673 15.28 17.06 -22.95
CA GLU A 673 15.58 18.35 -23.56
C GLU A 673 16.39 19.27 -22.61
N GLY A 674 16.15 19.17 -21.30
CA GLY A 674 16.89 19.90 -20.27
C GLY A 674 18.32 19.41 -20.09
N VAL A 675 18.53 18.09 -20.08
CA VAL A 675 19.87 17.49 -19.97
C VAL A 675 20.67 17.75 -21.23
N GLU A 676 20.07 17.62 -22.42
CA GLU A 676 20.70 17.99 -23.69
C GLU A 676 21.10 19.48 -23.71
N TYR A 677 20.23 20.36 -23.21
CA TYR A 677 20.52 21.79 -23.11
C TYR A 677 21.70 22.09 -22.18
N MET A 678 21.70 21.55 -20.95
CA MET A 678 22.83 21.66 -20.02
C MET A 678 24.14 21.17 -20.65
N HIS A 679 24.10 20.02 -21.33
CA HIS A 679 25.27 19.42 -21.98
C HIS A 679 25.79 20.30 -23.13
N SER A 680 24.89 21.00 -23.86
CA SER A 680 25.27 21.97 -24.88
C SER A 680 25.99 23.20 -24.30
N LEU A 681 25.65 23.61 -23.07
CA LEU A 681 26.35 24.66 -22.31
C LEU A 681 27.62 24.17 -21.60
N LYS A 682 27.99 22.88 -21.78
CA LYS A 682 29.06 22.15 -21.10
C LYS A 682 28.88 22.01 -19.58
N ILE A 683 27.66 21.86 -19.12
CA ILE A 683 27.34 21.62 -17.70
C ILE A 683 26.90 20.16 -17.57
N ALA A 684 27.44 19.44 -16.59
CA ALA A 684 26.94 18.13 -16.18
C ALA A 684 26.31 18.22 -14.78
N HIS A 685 25.22 17.50 -14.53
CA HIS A 685 24.43 17.58 -13.30
C HIS A 685 25.05 16.76 -12.15
N LEU A 686 25.52 15.57 -12.49
CA LEU A 686 26.20 14.56 -11.66
C LEU A 686 25.39 13.91 -10.54
N ASP A 687 24.27 14.51 -10.09
CA ASP A 687 23.25 13.87 -9.23
C ASP A 687 21.87 14.01 -9.87
N LEU A 688 21.64 13.50 -11.07
CA LEU A 688 20.31 13.57 -11.69
C LEU A 688 19.44 12.43 -11.13
N SER A 689 18.47 12.75 -10.28
CA SER A 689 17.57 11.78 -9.63
C SER A 689 16.10 12.04 -9.96
N ILE A 690 15.18 11.18 -9.48
CA ILE A 690 13.74 11.43 -9.61
C ILE A 690 13.29 12.56 -8.66
N ASP A 691 13.97 12.70 -7.52
CA ASP A 691 13.66 13.70 -6.50
C ASP A 691 14.20 15.09 -6.90
N ASN A 692 15.26 15.14 -7.72
CA ASN A 692 15.87 16.36 -8.24
C ASN A 692 15.16 16.91 -9.52
N ILE A 693 13.87 16.57 -9.73
CA ILE A 693 13.12 16.83 -10.98
C ILE A 693 11.67 17.25 -10.69
N ILE A 694 11.31 18.52 -10.98
CA ILE A 694 10.03 19.13 -10.57
C ILE A 694 9.19 19.75 -11.71
N TRP A 695 7.89 19.46 -11.76
CA TRP A 695 6.87 19.80 -12.75
C TRP A 695 5.93 20.89 -12.27
N ALA A 696 5.74 21.91 -13.11
CA ALA A 696 4.76 22.95 -12.87
C ALA A 696 3.39 22.58 -13.44
N THR A 697 2.39 22.53 -12.56
CA THR A 697 0.98 22.50 -12.91
C THR A 697 0.49 23.87 -13.39
N GLU A 698 -0.72 23.91 -13.96
CA GLU A 698 -1.46 25.16 -14.19
C GLU A 698 -1.58 26.07 -12.95
N ARG A 699 -1.55 25.53 -11.71
CA ARG A 699 -1.66 26.34 -10.49
C ARG A 699 -0.36 27.10 -10.23
N GLU A 700 0.78 26.42 -10.23
CA GLU A 700 2.07 27.08 -9.98
C GLU A 700 2.42 28.06 -11.10
N ALA A 701 2.12 27.74 -12.36
CA ALA A 701 2.30 28.66 -13.48
C ALA A 701 1.44 29.94 -13.40
N LYS A 702 0.27 29.89 -12.74
CA LYS A 702 -0.55 31.08 -12.45
C LYS A 702 -0.06 31.88 -11.25
N ALA A 703 0.66 31.24 -10.33
CA ALA A 703 1.25 31.89 -9.16
C ALA A 703 2.64 32.51 -9.45
N HIS A 704 3.40 31.94 -10.39
CA HIS A 704 4.77 32.34 -10.72
C HIS A 704 4.89 32.61 -12.23
N SER A 705 4.95 33.88 -12.64
CA SER A 705 4.84 34.30 -14.06
C SER A 705 5.98 33.86 -14.99
N HIS A 706 7.07 33.35 -14.43
CA HIS A 706 8.24 32.79 -15.12
C HIS A 706 8.18 31.26 -15.21
N VAL A 707 7.20 30.64 -14.56
CA VAL A 707 6.96 29.19 -14.58
C VAL A 707 5.89 28.87 -15.63
N LEU A 708 6.24 28.02 -16.60
CA LEU A 708 5.32 27.55 -17.63
C LEU A 708 4.52 26.33 -17.14
N ALA A 709 3.22 26.30 -17.43
CA ALA A 709 2.37 25.15 -17.14
C ALA A 709 2.77 23.94 -17.98
N ASP A 710 2.56 22.74 -17.43
CA ASP A 710 2.88 21.44 -18.03
C ASP A 710 4.38 21.23 -18.37
N ARG A 711 5.26 22.03 -17.76
CA ARG A 711 6.72 21.98 -17.98
C ARG A 711 7.46 21.33 -16.81
N LEU A 712 8.44 20.48 -17.12
CA LEU A 712 9.43 20.00 -16.14
C LEU A 712 10.61 20.95 -15.98
N TYR A 713 11.24 20.85 -14.82
CA TYR A 713 12.47 21.50 -14.45
C TYR A 713 13.40 20.54 -13.67
N ILE A 714 14.69 20.84 -13.68
CA ILE A 714 15.79 20.16 -12.98
C ILE A 714 16.26 21.06 -11.83
N ILE A 715 16.62 20.46 -10.68
CA ILE A 715 17.05 21.15 -9.44
C ILE A 715 18.23 20.44 -8.75
N ASP A 716 18.77 21.10 -7.72
CA ASP A 716 19.83 20.60 -6.82
C ASP A 716 21.20 20.43 -7.49
N PHE A 717 21.72 21.54 -8.03
CA PHE A 717 22.95 21.60 -8.84
C PHE A 717 24.25 21.53 -8.00
N HIS A 718 24.20 21.14 -6.71
CA HIS A 718 25.35 21.10 -5.80
C HIS A 718 26.54 20.23 -6.32
N THR A 719 26.23 19.08 -6.91
CA THR A 719 27.22 18.21 -7.58
C THR A 719 27.59 18.69 -8.99
N SER A 720 26.83 19.62 -9.58
CA SER A 720 26.98 20.00 -10.98
C SER A 720 28.30 20.71 -11.22
N ARG A 721 28.88 20.54 -12.41
CA ARG A 721 30.17 21.15 -12.77
C ARG A 721 30.15 21.76 -14.17
N GLN A 722 30.77 22.93 -14.29
CA GLN A 722 31.06 23.60 -15.56
C GLN A 722 32.35 23.01 -16.16
N LEU A 723 32.21 22.35 -17.31
CA LEU A 723 33.29 21.56 -17.91
C LEU A 723 33.93 22.30 -19.10
N THR A 724 35.23 22.05 -19.32
CA THR A 724 36.01 22.69 -20.40
C THR A 724 35.67 22.12 -21.78
N SER A 725 35.41 20.81 -21.85
CA SER A 725 35.05 20.07 -23.07
C SER A 725 33.58 19.71 -23.08
N GLY A 726 32.97 19.63 -24.27
CA GLY A 726 31.61 19.08 -24.43
C GLY A 726 31.56 17.55 -24.39
N PRO A 727 30.35 16.97 -24.51
CA PRO A 727 30.14 15.51 -24.56
C PRO A 727 31.07 14.80 -25.54
N GLY A 728 31.60 13.64 -25.12
CA GLY A 728 32.53 12.83 -25.92
C GLY A 728 33.98 13.34 -25.99
N TYR A 729 34.26 14.57 -25.54
CA TYR A 729 35.61 15.16 -25.50
C TYR A 729 36.12 15.45 -24.07
N GLN A 730 35.29 15.21 -23.06
CA GLN A 730 35.63 15.39 -21.66
C GLN A 730 36.33 14.15 -21.12
N ARG A 731 37.30 14.34 -20.22
CA ARG A 731 37.96 13.23 -19.52
C ARG A 731 37.04 12.70 -18.43
N SER A 732 37.07 11.39 -18.21
CA SER A 732 36.39 10.75 -17.09
C SER A 732 36.83 11.36 -15.76
N ILE A 733 35.85 11.65 -14.91
CA ILE A 733 36.07 12.13 -13.53
C ILE A 733 35.82 10.97 -12.57
N VAL A 734 36.32 11.08 -11.32
CA VAL A 734 35.78 10.28 -10.21
C VAL A 734 34.34 10.73 -10.00
N LEU A 735 33.41 9.77 -9.94
CA LEU A 735 32.00 10.09 -9.76
C LEU A 735 31.75 10.60 -8.32
N PRO A 736 30.98 11.69 -8.13
CA PRO A 736 30.58 12.11 -6.80
C PRO A 736 29.61 11.10 -6.17
N ARG A 737 29.34 11.25 -4.87
CA ARG A 737 28.18 10.59 -4.27
C ARG A 737 26.92 11.16 -4.92
N ALA A 738 26.07 10.26 -5.41
CA ALA A 738 24.80 10.57 -6.08
C ALA A 738 23.71 9.62 -5.56
N GLN A 739 22.46 10.07 -5.60
CA GLN A 739 21.27 9.33 -5.19
C GLN A 739 21.08 8.07 -6.06
N ILE A 740 21.41 8.17 -7.35
CA ILE A 740 21.43 7.04 -8.27
C ILE A 740 22.77 6.30 -8.15
N ARG A 741 22.72 5.07 -7.64
CA ARG A 741 23.88 4.20 -7.46
C ARG A 741 24.58 3.90 -8.80
N HIS A 742 25.88 4.16 -8.85
CA HIS A 742 26.72 3.78 -10.00
C HIS A 742 26.82 2.24 -10.14
N PRO A 743 27.09 1.73 -11.36
CA PRO A 743 27.38 0.32 -11.55
C PRO A 743 28.54 -0.16 -10.65
N PRO A 744 28.52 -1.41 -10.16
CA PRO A 744 29.64 -1.96 -9.40
C PRO A 744 30.95 -1.87 -10.18
N LYS A 745 32.03 -1.39 -9.53
CA LYS A 745 33.36 -1.13 -10.12
C LYS A 745 33.44 0.05 -11.11
N MET A 746 32.40 0.87 -11.25
CA MET A 746 32.43 2.11 -12.04
C MET A 746 32.68 3.31 -11.13
N GLU A 747 33.94 3.50 -10.73
CA GLU A 747 34.38 4.63 -9.88
C GLU A 747 34.64 5.91 -10.70
N THR A 748 34.91 5.76 -12.00
CA THR A 748 35.12 6.88 -12.92
C THR A 748 34.28 6.73 -14.19
N LEU A 749 33.69 7.81 -14.68
CA LEU A 749 33.00 7.87 -15.97
C LEU A 749 33.14 9.26 -16.61
N ASP A 750 32.91 9.36 -17.92
CA ASP A 750 32.62 10.66 -18.56
C ASP A 750 31.38 11.30 -17.88
N PRO A 751 31.47 12.57 -17.42
CA PRO A 751 30.40 13.20 -16.64
C PRO A 751 29.07 13.33 -17.38
N TYR A 752 29.09 13.54 -18.70
CA TYR A 752 27.87 13.62 -19.51
C TYR A 752 27.21 12.24 -19.67
N SER A 753 28.03 11.20 -19.90
CA SER A 753 27.58 9.80 -19.92
C SER A 753 26.99 9.35 -18.57
N TRP A 754 27.46 9.93 -17.46
CA TRP A 754 26.90 9.70 -16.14
C TRP A 754 25.49 10.30 -15.99
N ASP A 755 25.28 11.56 -16.39
CA ASP A 755 23.94 12.16 -16.43
C ASP A 755 22.96 11.34 -17.30
N VAL A 756 23.41 10.83 -18.45
CA VAL A 756 22.60 9.97 -19.34
C VAL A 756 22.26 8.63 -18.69
N TYR A 757 23.20 8.01 -17.95
CA TYR A 757 22.93 6.81 -17.15
C TYR A 757 21.87 7.08 -16.07
N CYS A 758 22.04 8.18 -15.34
CA CYS A 758 21.12 8.64 -14.29
C CYS A 758 19.72 8.93 -14.87
N LEU A 759 19.63 9.65 -15.99
CA LEU A 759 18.39 9.89 -16.72
C LEU A 759 17.69 8.58 -17.14
N GLY A 760 18.46 7.61 -17.64
CA GLY A 760 17.94 6.27 -17.95
C GLY A 760 17.32 5.58 -16.74
N LYS A 761 17.91 5.78 -15.55
CA LYS A 761 17.37 5.26 -14.28
C LYS A 761 16.15 6.01 -13.78
N VAL A 762 16.08 7.34 -13.93
CA VAL A 762 14.85 8.11 -13.68
C VAL A 762 13.71 7.63 -14.59
N LEU A 763 13.97 7.48 -15.89
CA LEU A 763 12.99 6.97 -16.85
C LEU A 763 12.54 5.54 -16.52
N GLU A 764 13.44 4.68 -16.01
CA GLU A 764 13.07 3.34 -15.52
C GLU A 764 12.12 3.43 -14.31
N LEU A 765 12.43 4.26 -13.31
CA LEU A 765 11.59 4.46 -12.11
C LEU A 765 10.23 5.07 -12.46
N LEU A 766 10.18 5.98 -13.43
CA LEU A 766 8.94 6.57 -13.94
C LEU A 766 8.09 5.56 -14.71
N ALA A 767 8.69 4.79 -15.63
CA ALA A 767 8.00 3.73 -16.34
C ALA A 767 7.44 2.68 -15.37
N GLN A 768 8.21 2.31 -14.34
CA GLN A 768 7.72 1.46 -13.26
C GLN A 768 6.57 2.13 -12.50
N THR A 769 6.68 3.38 -12.10
CA THR A 769 5.65 4.11 -11.33
C THR A 769 4.33 4.23 -12.10
N VAL A 770 4.38 4.59 -13.39
CA VAL A 770 3.21 4.62 -14.28
C VAL A 770 2.61 3.22 -14.43
N TYR A 771 3.43 2.19 -14.60
CA TYR A 771 2.99 0.79 -14.71
C TYR A 771 2.37 0.25 -13.42
N TRP A 772 2.88 0.65 -12.24
CA TRP A 772 2.30 0.30 -10.94
C TRP A 772 1.00 1.08 -10.67
N LYS A 773 0.93 2.38 -10.98
CA LYS A 773 -0.33 3.15 -10.91
C LYS A 773 -1.39 2.57 -11.86
N ARG A 774 -1.03 2.21 -13.11
CA ARG A 774 -1.89 1.48 -14.07
C ARG A 774 -2.21 0.01 -13.68
N LYS A 775 -1.59 -0.53 -12.62
CA LYS A 775 -1.98 -1.81 -11.99
C LYS A 775 -2.89 -1.63 -10.77
N ARG A 776 -2.82 -0.49 -10.08
CA ARG A 776 -3.71 -0.14 -8.95
C ARG A 776 -4.95 0.66 -9.37
N LEU A 777 -4.98 1.20 -10.59
CA LEU A 777 -6.13 1.88 -11.19
C LEU A 777 -6.56 1.13 -12.47
N PRO A 778 -7.55 0.21 -12.40
CA PRO A 778 -7.91 -0.64 -13.54
C PRO A 778 -8.61 0.04 -14.72
N TRP A 779 -9.04 1.31 -14.59
CA TRP A 779 -10.02 1.96 -15.47
C TRP A 779 -9.62 3.36 -15.97
N ILE A 780 -8.49 3.46 -16.67
CA ILE A 780 -8.25 4.53 -17.65
C ILE A 780 -7.94 3.87 -18.98
N GLY A 781 -8.94 3.81 -19.87
CA GLY A 781 -8.80 3.26 -21.21
C GLY A 781 -8.10 4.23 -22.15
N GLU A 782 -7.12 3.73 -22.92
CA GLU A 782 -6.45 4.53 -23.95
C GLU A 782 -7.36 4.66 -25.18
N GLY A 783 -7.46 5.89 -25.69
CA GLY A 783 -8.39 6.23 -26.77
C GLY A 783 -7.90 5.78 -28.14
N ARG A 784 -8.77 5.06 -28.85
CA ARG A 784 -8.83 4.84 -30.31
C ARG A 784 -7.69 5.47 -31.14
N GLU A 785 -6.86 4.63 -31.76
CA GLU A 785 -6.07 5.06 -32.91
C GLU A 785 -6.98 5.58 -34.04
N LEU A 786 -6.60 6.71 -34.64
CA LEU A 786 -7.27 7.26 -35.82
C LEU A 786 -6.77 6.51 -37.06
N ALA A 787 -7.42 5.39 -37.38
CA ALA A 787 -7.24 4.66 -38.65
C ALA A 787 -7.81 5.47 -39.83
N GLY A 788 -7.09 6.53 -40.21
CA GLY A 788 -7.45 7.45 -41.28
C GLY A 788 -6.97 6.99 -42.65
N SER A 789 -7.88 6.41 -43.44
CA SER A 789 -7.91 6.41 -44.90
C SER A 789 -6.61 6.10 -45.69
N SER A 790 -6.55 4.90 -46.28
CA SER A 790 -5.91 4.69 -47.57
C SER A 790 -6.68 3.65 -48.39
N GLU A 791 -7.59 4.10 -49.25
CA GLU A 791 -8.14 3.26 -50.34
C GLU A 791 -7.15 3.19 -51.52
N GLU A 792 -7.38 2.23 -52.42
CA GLU A 792 -6.50 1.87 -53.55
C GLU A 792 -6.51 2.92 -54.68
N GLY A 793 -5.37 3.16 -55.35
CA GLY A 793 -5.26 4.32 -56.27
C GLY A 793 -4.17 4.33 -57.34
N LYS A 794 -3.93 3.21 -58.04
CA LYS A 794 -3.35 3.08 -59.41
C LYS A 794 -2.37 4.16 -59.94
N ALA A 795 -1.13 3.72 -60.17
CA ALA A 795 -0.12 4.20 -61.12
C ALA A 795 -0.47 5.35 -62.10
N ASN A 796 0.29 6.45 -61.98
CA ASN A 796 1.24 6.92 -63.01
C ASN A 796 2.32 7.80 -62.37
#